data_AF-B5IH98-F1
#
_entry.id   AF-B5IH98-F1
#
_cell.length_a   1.000
_cell.length_b   1.000
_cell.length_c   1.000
_cell.angle_alpha   90.00
_cell.angle_beta   90.00
_cell.angle_gamma   90.00
#
_symmetry.space_group_name_H-M   'P 1'
#
loop_
_entity.id
_entity.type
_entity.pdbx_description
1 polymer ?
#
loop_
_entity_poly.entity_id
_entity_poly.type
_entity_poly.pdbx_seq_one_letter_code
_entity_poly.pdbx_strand_id
1 'polypeptide(L)'
;MIKRNSLEIIESFLQRYNIKLNVKRYLKKYLVDSDEYQELPDDIIDRIIADGYNQNSDLVKKIAEYFLKKYNIYFGRIQKEQLKKFIDYGFQKDLDILIQLIHQDLPKDLDIHKEIVKLIKDNGLKNDPTPYINNLKNAIKKRDEKRITDYLLFLYSRLVNLNERKYMSLYSIFKENEAEIRKELTNLDYLKLKEYCDDKTKLKREEAVKKFNSAYMNLLEKESGEIEKAGLIYFVVDQKLFDHFKNEKDFFSYLFELIKKAYSELKNHRTLAIKVHNIFSRGINIKWKIYSYLTIYAEKFRREKENRGYYKPWEICEDVLKHKFKIYLNEYDRRVLTDFYKNDLPKGYLKRSKKLQNKEVIETIEFFKKINYGFSFEDCFILKTDEFTKNSKGIEFIKNENELLLIFNKHQFDDRKIPCPVCGGLKISGNSYPQIGVKSWECKNPLCAARSKTNRGKRYSKRSILMQEAAFDFSKENQIPKELIKVWRKDVVLEWNYNSLYSMLVKYFTFVGDKIILLNAEKPKLFSLIASKEKRIPQNMQTRDFLDFSVKNRNEFDAFFNSQFFKLFLYKKDDYKSSSLNLNLNMDNNKMKIIVGDSYKVLELFKNKITNMVTSPPYYNAREYSKWDNLFNYLNDIYNIILKAHDALIKGGVFFYNIGDIFDNENIIVKSKMGEKRIPLGAYTILIFEKAGFELLDDIIWYKGEPQSNRHKNDGMYTPYYQRPTNCYEHMFIFKKEGDVIINKDKDEIKIKSNIIKFAPVVKIGKGGENRYGHTAPFPKMIPLLSISTFTNQGDIVLDPFSGSGTTPIVASINGRKAIGIEINKEYALLSIKKAKDENLDAELIDLN
;
A
#
# COMPACT_ATOMS: atom_id res chain seq x y z
N MET A 1 1.53 46.47 -18.60
CA MET A 1 2.68 45.80 -17.95
C MET A 1 3.30 46.80 -16.98
N ILE A 2 3.71 46.34 -15.81
CA ILE A 2 4.24 47.15 -14.70
C ILE A 2 5.62 46.63 -14.29
N LYS A 3 6.53 47.57 -14.01
CA LYS A 3 7.88 47.30 -13.48
C LYS A 3 8.09 48.13 -12.21
N ARG A 4 7.62 47.60 -11.08
CA ARG A 4 7.64 48.23 -9.75
C ARG A 4 7.99 47.17 -8.72
N ASN A 5 8.40 47.58 -7.51
CA ASN A 5 8.57 46.62 -6.43
C ASN A 5 7.20 46.04 -5.99
N SER A 6 7.23 44.86 -5.36
CA SER A 6 6.02 44.13 -4.96
C SER A 6 5.15 44.88 -3.95
N LEU A 7 5.73 45.77 -3.14
CA LEU A 7 4.98 46.57 -2.18
C LEU A 7 4.11 47.61 -2.90
N GLU A 8 4.68 48.35 -3.85
CA GLU A 8 3.99 49.34 -4.68
C GLU A 8 2.89 48.72 -5.53
N ILE A 9 3.11 47.50 -6.03
CA ILE A 9 2.09 46.74 -6.79
C ILE A 9 0.89 46.45 -5.90
N ILE A 10 1.10 46.03 -4.65
CA ILE A 10 0.02 45.77 -3.68
C ILE A 10 -0.69 47.07 -3.31
N GLU A 11 0.04 48.14 -3.03
CA GLU A 11 -0.55 49.44 -2.66
C GLU A 11 -1.41 49.99 -3.80
N SER A 12 -0.93 49.91 -5.04
CA SER A 12 -1.70 50.29 -6.23
C SER A 12 -2.98 49.46 -6.37
N PHE A 13 -2.91 48.14 -6.13
CA PHE A 13 -4.09 47.28 -6.13
C PHE A 13 -5.10 47.66 -5.03
N LEU A 14 -4.66 47.91 -3.80
CA LEU A 14 -5.55 48.29 -2.71
C LEU A 14 -6.24 49.64 -2.97
N GLN A 15 -5.53 50.59 -3.59
CA GLN A 15 -6.10 51.86 -4.01
C GLN A 15 -7.23 51.68 -5.03
N ARG A 16 -7.11 50.76 -6.00
CA ARG A 16 -8.19 50.41 -6.95
C ARG A 16 -9.50 50.03 -6.26
N TYR A 17 -9.46 49.52 -5.03
CA TYR A 17 -10.63 49.08 -4.26
C TYR A 17 -11.00 50.01 -3.08
N ASN A 18 -10.47 51.23 -3.06
CA ASN A 18 -10.67 52.23 -2.01
C ASN A 18 -10.25 51.73 -0.61
N ILE A 19 -9.19 50.92 -0.51
CA ILE A 19 -8.66 50.44 0.76
C ILE A 19 -7.43 51.29 1.14
N LYS A 20 -7.60 52.16 2.15
CA LYS A 20 -6.49 52.91 2.76
C LYS A 20 -5.86 52.08 3.88
N LEU A 21 -4.71 51.46 3.62
CA LEU A 21 -4.00 50.63 4.58
C LEU A 21 -2.49 50.87 4.47
N ASN A 22 -1.79 51.06 5.59
CA ASN A 22 -0.32 51.12 5.61
C ASN A 22 0.24 49.70 5.48
N VAL A 23 0.45 49.24 4.24
CA VAL A 23 0.91 47.86 3.95
C VAL A 23 2.28 47.60 4.58
N LYS A 24 3.18 48.59 4.55
CA LYS A 24 4.52 48.51 5.14
C LYS A 24 4.48 48.18 6.63
N ARG A 25 3.50 48.69 7.38
CA ARG A 25 3.30 48.34 8.81
C ARG A 25 3.15 46.84 9.02
N TYR A 26 2.31 46.17 8.22
CA TYR A 26 2.01 44.74 8.37
C TYR A 26 3.09 43.84 7.78
N LEU A 27 3.80 44.31 6.76
CA LEU A 27 4.85 43.52 6.08
C LEU A 27 6.27 43.83 6.55
N LYS A 28 6.47 44.77 7.50
CA LYS A 28 7.80 45.26 7.94
C LYS A 28 8.84 44.16 8.18
N LYS A 29 8.44 43.03 8.76
CA LYS A 29 9.34 41.90 9.09
C LYS A 29 9.69 40.99 7.90
N TYR A 30 9.08 41.22 6.74
CA TYR A 30 9.16 40.34 5.56
C TYR A 30 9.64 41.07 4.31
N LEU A 31 9.87 42.39 4.39
CA LEU A 31 10.32 43.18 3.25
C LEU A 31 11.64 42.61 2.70
N VAL A 32 11.75 42.59 1.38
CA VAL A 32 12.94 42.11 0.67
C VAL A 32 13.56 43.31 -0.02
N ASP A 33 14.86 43.48 0.17
CA ASP A 33 15.62 44.52 -0.51
C ASP A 33 16.09 44.00 -1.87
N SER A 34 15.79 44.73 -2.93
CA SER A 34 16.16 44.41 -4.31
C SER A 34 16.05 45.65 -5.18
N ASP A 35 17.07 45.87 -6.01
CA ASP A 35 17.09 46.93 -7.02
C ASP A 35 16.70 46.41 -8.42
N GLU A 36 16.46 45.09 -8.54
CA GLU A 36 16.08 44.42 -9.78
C GLU A 36 14.60 44.00 -9.72
N TYR A 37 13.79 44.55 -10.64
CA TYR A 37 12.36 44.23 -10.79
C TYR A 37 12.04 43.69 -12.19
N GLN A 38 11.08 42.78 -12.24
CA GLN A 38 10.59 42.14 -13.45
C GLN A 38 9.39 42.90 -14.00
N GLU A 39 9.22 42.81 -15.31
CA GLU A 39 8.01 43.29 -15.96
C GLU A 39 6.87 42.27 -15.75
N LEU A 40 5.77 42.71 -15.15
CA LEU A 40 4.62 41.87 -14.82
C LEU A 40 3.32 42.43 -15.43
N PRO A 41 2.29 41.61 -15.68
CA PRO A 41 0.98 42.08 -16.09
C PRO A 41 0.33 43.00 -15.04
N ASP A 42 -0.47 43.98 -15.48
CA ASP A 42 -1.09 44.96 -14.58
C ASP A 42 -2.17 44.33 -13.67
N ASP A 43 -2.74 43.22 -14.12
CA ASP A 43 -3.72 42.38 -13.43
C ASP A 43 -3.08 41.23 -12.63
N ILE A 44 -1.75 41.22 -12.41
CA ILE A 44 -1.05 40.10 -11.76
C ILE A 44 -1.59 39.75 -10.37
N ILE A 45 -2.03 40.73 -9.59
CA ILE A 45 -2.66 40.47 -8.29
C ILE A 45 -4.01 39.76 -8.46
N ASP A 46 -4.79 40.15 -9.46
CA ASP A 46 -6.10 39.54 -9.75
C ASP A 46 -5.89 38.06 -10.13
N ARG A 47 -4.85 37.76 -10.91
CA ARG A 47 -4.40 36.38 -11.24
C ARG A 47 -3.95 35.59 -10.02
N ILE A 48 -3.13 36.19 -9.15
CA ILE A 48 -2.68 35.54 -7.89
C ILE A 48 -3.88 35.20 -6.99
N ILE A 49 -4.87 36.09 -6.91
CA ILE A 49 -6.09 35.86 -6.14
C ILE A 49 -6.92 34.75 -6.78
N ALA A 50 -7.10 34.76 -8.11
CA ALA A 50 -7.80 33.72 -8.85
C ALA A 50 -7.20 32.33 -8.59
N ASP A 51 -5.87 32.22 -8.64
CA ASP A 51 -5.14 31.00 -8.33
C ASP A 51 -5.41 30.52 -6.90
N GLY A 52 -5.14 31.36 -5.89
CA GLY A 52 -5.29 30.98 -4.49
C GLY A 52 -6.73 30.75 -4.04
N TYR A 53 -7.72 31.32 -4.74
CA TYR A 53 -9.15 31.10 -4.50
C TYR A 53 -9.75 29.99 -5.38
N ASN A 54 -8.96 29.34 -6.23
CA ASN A 54 -9.37 28.24 -7.12
C ASN A 54 -10.52 28.62 -8.09
N GLN A 55 -10.55 29.86 -8.56
CA GLN A 55 -11.69 30.38 -9.35
C GLN A 55 -11.86 29.70 -10.71
N ASN A 56 -10.74 29.29 -11.32
CA ASN A 56 -10.74 28.61 -12.62
C ASN A 56 -10.72 27.07 -12.51
N SER A 57 -10.94 26.49 -11.32
CA SER A 57 -10.92 25.04 -11.12
C SER A 57 -12.01 24.29 -11.89
N ASP A 58 -13.20 24.87 -12.04
CA ASP A 58 -14.28 24.31 -12.86
C ASP A 58 -13.92 24.33 -14.35
N LEU A 59 -13.24 25.38 -14.83
CA LEU A 59 -12.76 25.45 -16.20
C LEU A 59 -11.72 24.38 -16.49
N VAL A 60 -10.76 24.19 -15.57
CA VAL A 60 -9.77 23.09 -15.63
C VAL A 60 -10.47 21.73 -15.73
N LYS A 61 -11.53 21.52 -14.94
CA LYS A 61 -12.32 20.28 -14.98
C LYS A 61 -13.02 20.08 -16.33
N LYS A 62 -13.68 21.12 -16.85
CA LYS A 62 -14.35 21.09 -18.17
C LYS A 62 -13.37 20.79 -19.29
N ILE A 63 -12.21 21.45 -19.31
CA ILE A 63 -11.16 21.19 -20.31
C ILE A 63 -10.67 19.74 -20.18
N ALA A 64 -10.34 19.27 -18.98
CA ALA A 64 -9.91 17.90 -18.79
C ALA A 64 -10.96 16.86 -19.26
N GLU A 65 -12.25 17.10 -19.00
CA GLU A 65 -13.34 16.25 -19.47
C GLU A 65 -13.51 16.29 -21.00
N TYR A 66 -13.32 17.45 -21.63
CA TYR A 66 -13.33 17.60 -23.08
C TYR A 66 -12.21 16.79 -23.73
N PHE A 67 -10.98 16.91 -23.22
CA PHE A 67 -9.83 16.17 -23.72
C PHE A 67 -9.96 14.65 -23.54
N LEU A 68 -10.53 14.21 -22.42
CA LEU A 68 -10.82 12.80 -22.20
C LEU A 68 -11.88 12.27 -23.18
N LYS A 69 -12.98 13.00 -23.38
CA LYS A 69 -14.07 12.55 -24.27
C LYS A 69 -13.71 12.60 -25.75
N LYS A 70 -13.04 13.68 -26.19
CA LYS A 70 -12.77 13.93 -27.61
C LYS A 70 -11.50 13.23 -28.10
N TYR A 71 -10.46 13.19 -27.26
CA TYR A 71 -9.13 12.72 -27.64
C TYR A 71 -8.62 11.53 -26.82
N ASN A 72 -9.39 11.04 -25.84
CA ASN A 72 -8.97 10.01 -24.89
C ASN A 72 -7.70 10.39 -24.10
N ILE A 73 -7.49 11.68 -23.85
CA ILE A 73 -6.35 12.19 -23.09
C ILE A 73 -6.79 12.41 -21.63
N TYR A 74 -6.20 11.67 -20.71
CA TYR A 74 -6.50 11.79 -19.29
C TYR A 74 -5.58 12.81 -18.60
N PHE A 75 -6.17 13.84 -17.98
CA PHE A 75 -5.42 14.75 -17.10
C PHE A 75 -5.54 14.32 -15.64
N GLY A 76 -4.43 13.82 -15.10
CA GLY A 76 -4.27 13.55 -13.68
C GLY A 76 -4.09 14.82 -12.84
N ARG A 77 -3.74 14.65 -11.57
CA ARG A 77 -3.58 15.76 -10.63
C ARG A 77 -2.50 16.75 -11.06
N ILE A 78 -1.33 16.25 -11.47
CA ILE A 78 -0.20 17.11 -11.85
C ILE A 78 -0.49 17.84 -13.17
N GLN A 79 -1.07 17.16 -14.17
CA GLN A 79 -1.51 17.81 -15.40
C GLN A 79 -2.55 18.90 -15.14
N LYS A 80 -3.56 18.63 -14.30
CA LYS A 80 -4.58 19.63 -13.93
C LYS A 80 -3.98 20.82 -13.19
N GLU A 81 -3.05 20.58 -12.28
CA GLU A 81 -2.32 21.65 -11.57
C GLU A 81 -1.51 22.51 -12.55
N GLN A 82 -0.89 21.88 -13.55
CA GLN A 82 -0.10 22.57 -14.56
C GLN A 82 -0.98 23.37 -15.56
N LEU A 83 -2.10 22.78 -16.00
CA LEU A 83 -3.12 23.48 -16.77
C LEU A 83 -3.68 24.69 -16.01
N LYS A 84 -3.95 24.52 -14.71
CA LYS A 84 -4.44 25.60 -13.85
C LYS A 84 -3.44 26.77 -13.79
N LYS A 85 -2.14 26.51 -13.64
CA LYS A 85 -1.12 27.57 -13.67
C LYS A 85 -1.13 28.35 -14.98
N PHE A 86 -1.23 27.65 -16.11
CA PHE A 86 -1.33 28.30 -17.42
C PHE A 86 -2.58 29.18 -17.50
N ILE A 87 -3.75 28.66 -17.09
CA ILE A 87 -5.02 29.38 -17.11
C ILE A 87 -4.99 30.62 -16.20
N ASP A 88 -4.43 30.50 -15.00
CA ASP A 88 -4.44 31.56 -14.01
C ASP A 88 -3.41 32.66 -14.32
N TYR A 89 -2.19 32.28 -14.75
CA TYR A 89 -1.10 33.24 -14.95
C TYR A 89 -0.86 33.61 -16.42
N GLY A 90 -1.30 32.79 -17.39
CA GLY A 90 -1.14 33.04 -18.82
C GLY A 90 0.28 32.87 -19.35
N PHE A 91 1.18 32.20 -18.61
CA PHE A 91 2.57 32.02 -19.03
C PHE A 91 2.72 30.80 -19.94
N GLN A 92 3.24 31.00 -21.15
CA GLN A 92 3.42 29.93 -22.15
C GLN A 92 4.21 28.72 -21.61
N LYS A 93 5.24 28.97 -20.80
CA LYS A 93 6.05 27.90 -20.16
C LYS A 93 5.20 26.86 -19.43
N ASP A 94 4.08 27.29 -18.84
CA ASP A 94 3.25 26.39 -18.04
C ASP A 94 2.45 25.45 -18.94
N LEU A 95 2.05 25.91 -20.13
CA LEU A 95 1.45 25.07 -21.15
C LEU A 95 2.49 24.12 -21.77
N ASP A 96 3.69 24.60 -22.04
CA ASP A 96 4.75 23.75 -22.62
C ASP A 96 5.07 22.56 -21.70
N ILE A 97 5.13 22.78 -20.39
CA ILE A 97 5.28 21.70 -19.38
C ILE A 97 4.09 20.74 -19.41
N LEU A 98 2.85 21.25 -19.52
CA LEU A 98 1.67 20.38 -19.66
C LEU A 98 1.78 19.48 -20.89
N ILE A 99 2.16 20.04 -22.03
CA ILE A 99 2.35 19.31 -23.31
C ILE A 99 3.39 18.20 -23.12
N GLN A 100 4.52 18.51 -22.47
CA GLN A 100 5.55 17.51 -22.16
C GLN A 100 5.05 16.41 -21.22
N LEU A 101 4.23 16.74 -20.22
CA LEU A 101 3.66 15.75 -19.29
C LEU A 101 2.71 14.76 -19.95
N ILE A 102 2.09 15.12 -21.08
CA ILE A 102 1.11 14.29 -21.81
C ILE A 102 1.60 13.85 -23.19
N HIS A 103 2.89 14.02 -23.49
CA HIS A 103 3.42 13.80 -24.84
C HIS A 103 3.13 12.39 -25.40
N GLN A 104 3.08 11.36 -24.53
CA GLN A 104 2.74 9.99 -24.94
C GLN A 104 1.25 9.82 -25.29
N ASP A 105 0.37 10.74 -24.87
CA ASP A 105 -1.07 10.76 -25.14
C ASP A 105 -1.46 11.63 -26.33
N LEU A 106 -0.58 12.51 -26.82
CA LEU A 106 -0.92 13.49 -27.85
C LEU A 106 -1.01 12.86 -29.26
N PRO A 107 -2.14 13.01 -29.97
CA PRO A 107 -2.19 12.76 -31.41
C PRO A 107 -1.23 13.70 -32.16
N LYS A 108 -0.60 13.20 -33.23
CA LYS A 108 0.39 13.97 -34.02
C LYS A 108 -0.16 15.27 -34.60
N ASP A 109 -1.44 15.28 -34.97
CA ASP A 109 -2.08 16.40 -35.68
C ASP A 109 -2.84 17.36 -34.75
N LEU A 110 -2.80 17.14 -33.43
CA LEU A 110 -3.54 17.95 -32.47
C LEU A 110 -2.74 19.19 -32.04
N ASP A 111 -3.17 20.36 -32.48
CA ASP A 111 -2.74 21.63 -31.88
C ASP A 111 -3.47 21.87 -30.55
N ILE A 112 -2.90 21.30 -29.49
CA ILE A 112 -3.43 21.40 -28.13
C ILE A 112 -3.47 22.85 -27.63
N HIS A 113 -2.51 23.68 -28.03
CA HIS A 113 -2.48 25.08 -27.61
C HIS A 113 -3.70 25.82 -28.15
N LYS A 114 -3.96 25.69 -29.45
CA LYS A 114 -5.12 26.29 -30.10
C LYS A 114 -6.43 25.82 -29.47
N GLU A 115 -6.57 24.53 -29.16
CA GLU A 115 -7.77 23.99 -28.53
C GLU A 115 -7.97 24.47 -27.09
N ILE A 116 -6.92 24.47 -26.26
CA ILE A 116 -7.02 24.99 -24.89
C ILE A 116 -7.38 26.48 -24.91
N VAL A 117 -6.72 27.28 -25.75
CA VAL A 117 -7.02 28.72 -25.87
C VAL A 117 -8.44 28.96 -26.36
N LYS A 118 -8.93 28.16 -27.32
CA LYS A 118 -10.32 28.21 -27.76
C LYS A 118 -11.29 27.93 -26.61
N LEU A 119 -11.08 26.85 -25.86
CA LEU A 119 -11.94 26.49 -24.72
C LEU A 119 -11.93 27.55 -23.61
N ILE A 120 -10.78 28.20 -23.37
CA ILE A 120 -10.67 29.33 -22.45
C ILE A 120 -11.50 30.52 -22.96
N LYS A 121 -11.39 30.86 -24.25
CA LYS A 121 -12.21 31.93 -24.86
C LYS A 121 -13.70 31.64 -24.78
N ASP A 122 -14.11 30.40 -25.08
CA ASP A 122 -15.51 29.98 -25.10
C ASP A 122 -16.16 29.95 -23.70
N ASN A 123 -15.37 29.74 -22.64
CA ASN A 123 -15.88 29.63 -21.26
C ASN A 123 -15.60 30.87 -20.38
N GLY A 124 -14.66 31.73 -20.80
CA GLY A 124 -14.18 32.88 -20.04
C GLY A 124 -13.30 32.52 -18.84
N LEU A 125 -12.47 33.49 -18.41
CA LEU A 125 -11.70 33.41 -17.16
C LEU A 125 -12.46 34.05 -16.02
N LYS A 126 -12.37 33.46 -14.83
CA LYS A 126 -12.89 34.04 -13.59
C LYS A 126 -11.71 34.57 -12.76
N ASN A 127 -11.39 35.84 -12.94
CA ASN A 127 -10.38 36.57 -12.16
C ASN A 127 -11.07 37.66 -11.32
N ASP A 128 -11.93 37.25 -10.39
CA ASP A 128 -12.70 38.12 -9.51
C ASP A 128 -12.00 38.30 -8.15
N PRO A 129 -11.38 39.45 -7.85
CA PRO A 129 -10.74 39.69 -6.56
C PRO A 129 -11.74 39.99 -5.43
N THR A 130 -13.03 40.17 -5.71
CA THR A 130 -14.06 40.59 -4.74
C THR A 130 -14.11 39.74 -3.48
N PRO A 131 -14.05 38.39 -3.53
CA PRO A 131 -14.04 37.58 -2.31
C PRO A 131 -12.83 37.85 -1.41
N TYR A 132 -11.65 38.09 -2.00
CA TYR A 132 -10.46 38.49 -1.24
C TYR A 132 -10.64 39.87 -0.62
N ILE A 133 -11.12 40.84 -1.41
CA ILE A 133 -11.35 42.22 -0.97
C ILE A 133 -12.35 42.27 0.18
N ASN A 134 -13.47 41.55 0.10
CA ASN A 134 -14.48 41.48 1.16
C ASN A 134 -13.90 40.88 2.44
N ASN A 135 -13.12 39.81 2.32
CA ASN A 135 -12.45 39.19 3.45
C ASN A 135 -11.42 40.12 4.11
N LEU A 136 -10.64 40.86 3.32
CA LEU A 136 -9.68 41.83 3.82
C LEU A 136 -10.38 43.01 4.50
N LYS A 137 -11.43 43.58 3.89
CA LYS A 137 -12.26 44.64 4.48
C LYS A 137 -12.89 44.21 5.80
N ASN A 138 -13.38 42.97 5.88
CA ASN A 138 -13.90 42.40 7.12
C ASN A 138 -12.83 42.29 8.22
N ALA A 139 -11.61 41.85 7.87
CA ALA A 139 -10.50 41.81 8.83
C ALA A 139 -10.10 43.21 9.32
N ILE A 140 -10.07 44.21 8.41
CA ILE A 140 -9.84 45.62 8.75
C ILE A 140 -10.93 46.13 9.70
N LYS A 141 -12.21 45.90 9.38
CA LYS A 141 -13.35 46.30 10.22
C LYS A 141 -13.26 45.69 11.63
N LYS A 142 -12.82 44.43 11.73
CA LYS A 142 -12.63 43.73 13.00
C LYS A 142 -11.31 44.07 13.71
N ARG A 143 -10.44 44.89 13.10
CA ARG A 143 -9.08 45.19 13.59
C ARG A 143 -8.23 43.93 13.85
N ASP A 144 -8.46 42.88 13.06
CA ASP A 144 -7.71 41.63 13.18
C ASP A 144 -6.35 41.76 12.45
N GLU A 145 -5.35 42.30 13.16
CA GLU A 145 -4.03 42.57 12.60
C GLU A 145 -3.34 41.33 12.04
N LYS A 146 -3.55 40.17 12.69
CA LYS A 146 -3.00 38.89 12.23
C LYS A 146 -3.61 38.51 10.88
N ARG A 147 -4.93 38.61 10.75
CA ARG A 147 -5.61 38.24 9.50
C ARG A 147 -5.32 39.20 8.35
N ILE A 148 -5.21 40.49 8.65
CA ILE A 148 -4.75 41.50 7.68
C ILE A 148 -3.34 41.13 7.17
N THR A 149 -2.43 40.81 8.10
CA THR A 149 -1.07 40.39 7.75
C THR A 149 -1.07 39.12 6.88
N ASP A 150 -1.87 38.11 7.23
CA ASP A 150 -1.99 36.87 6.44
C ASP A 150 -2.42 37.14 4.99
N TYR A 151 -3.40 38.02 4.79
CA TYR A 151 -3.90 38.38 3.46
C TYR A 151 -2.86 39.14 2.64
N LEU A 152 -2.15 40.11 3.23
CA LEU A 152 -1.10 40.86 2.56
C LEU A 152 0.09 39.97 2.24
N LEU A 153 0.50 39.12 3.19
CA LEU A 153 1.61 38.19 3.01
C LEU A 153 1.32 37.12 1.94
N PHE A 154 0.07 36.70 1.80
CA PHE A 154 -0.37 35.81 0.72
C PHE A 154 -0.07 36.39 -0.68
N LEU A 155 -0.35 37.69 -0.89
CA LEU A 155 -0.03 38.40 -2.14
C LEU A 155 1.47 38.64 -2.26
N TYR A 156 2.06 39.24 -1.22
CA TYR A 156 3.44 39.67 -1.21
C TYR A 156 4.42 38.53 -1.43
N SER A 157 4.24 37.39 -0.75
CA SER A 157 5.09 36.23 -0.94
C SER A 157 5.11 35.74 -2.40
N ARG A 158 3.97 35.72 -3.11
CA ARG A 158 3.93 35.31 -4.53
C ARG A 158 4.58 36.33 -5.43
N LEU A 159 4.25 37.61 -5.26
CA LEU A 159 4.84 38.70 -6.06
C LEU A 159 6.36 38.73 -5.91
N VAL A 160 6.88 38.63 -4.67
CA VAL A 160 8.33 38.58 -4.42
C VAL A 160 9.01 37.44 -5.17
N ASN A 161 8.38 36.27 -5.29
CA ASN A 161 8.97 35.15 -6.04
C ASN A 161 8.93 35.38 -7.57
N LEU A 162 7.93 36.11 -8.09
CA LEU A 162 7.80 36.45 -9.51
C LEU A 162 8.63 37.67 -9.92
N ASN A 163 8.96 38.54 -8.95
CA ASN A 163 9.54 39.86 -9.16
C ASN A 163 10.97 39.94 -8.59
N GLU A 164 11.15 40.33 -7.32
CA GLU A 164 12.45 40.60 -6.69
C GLU A 164 13.36 39.37 -6.57
N ARG A 165 12.80 38.17 -6.35
CA ARG A 165 13.55 36.93 -6.15
C ARG A 165 13.47 35.99 -7.34
N LYS A 166 13.29 36.49 -8.56
CA LYS A 166 13.30 35.64 -9.77
C LYS A 166 14.65 34.92 -9.94
N TYR A 167 15.74 35.55 -9.48
CA TYR A 167 17.07 34.97 -9.48
C TYR A 167 17.65 34.90 -8.06
N MET A 168 18.45 33.87 -7.77
CA MET A 168 19.14 33.71 -6.49
C MET A 168 20.38 32.81 -6.61
N SER A 169 21.32 32.91 -5.66
CA SER A 169 22.51 32.06 -5.59
C SER A 169 22.35 30.91 -4.59
N LEU A 170 23.12 29.83 -4.77
CA LEU A 170 23.19 28.73 -3.80
C LEU A 170 23.66 29.22 -2.42
N TYR A 171 24.64 30.13 -2.41
CA TYR A 171 25.14 30.77 -1.20
C TYR A 171 24.02 31.40 -0.37
N SER A 172 23.09 32.12 -1.02
CA SER A 172 21.97 32.77 -0.34
C SER A 172 21.03 31.76 0.32
N ILE A 173 20.71 30.64 -0.36
CA ILE A 173 19.87 29.57 0.19
C ILE A 173 20.58 28.93 1.39
N PHE A 174 21.86 28.61 1.25
CA PHE A 174 22.66 28.03 2.33
C PHE A 174 22.68 28.93 3.56
N LYS A 175 22.99 30.22 3.38
CA LYS A 175 23.03 31.21 4.47
C LYS A 175 21.69 31.39 5.17
N GLU A 176 20.58 31.43 4.43
CA GLU A 176 19.22 31.49 5.03
C GLU A 176 18.91 30.27 5.90
N ASN A 177 19.61 29.14 5.73
CA ASN A 177 19.35 27.87 6.40
C ASN A 177 20.50 27.37 7.30
N GLU A 178 21.63 28.08 7.36
CA GLU A 178 22.90 27.60 7.95
C GLU A 178 22.72 27.05 9.38
N ALA A 179 21.92 27.74 10.21
CA ALA A 179 21.65 27.32 11.59
C ALA A 179 20.90 25.99 11.70
N GLU A 180 20.00 25.69 10.76
CA GLU A 180 19.29 24.40 10.74
C GLU A 180 20.16 23.32 10.09
N ILE A 181 20.91 23.64 9.04
CA ILE A 181 21.86 22.70 8.41
C ILE A 181 22.86 22.17 9.44
N ARG A 182 23.43 23.03 10.29
CA ARG A 182 24.37 22.65 11.35
C ARG A 182 23.78 21.72 12.41
N LYS A 183 22.46 21.70 12.59
CA LYS A 183 21.77 20.80 13.54
C LYS A 183 21.49 19.42 12.93
N GLU A 184 21.30 19.36 11.62
CA GLU A 184 20.80 18.18 10.92
C GLU A 184 21.91 17.37 10.24
N LEU A 185 22.99 18.03 9.80
CA LEU A 185 24.13 17.39 9.12
C LEU A 185 25.30 17.15 10.07
N THR A 186 26.12 16.15 9.73
CA THR A 186 27.43 15.97 10.37
C THR A 186 28.35 17.15 10.05
N ASN A 187 29.40 17.38 10.84
CA ASN A 187 30.39 18.43 10.57
C ASN A 187 31.03 18.28 9.17
N LEU A 188 31.31 17.04 8.75
CA LEU A 188 31.89 16.76 7.43
C LEU A 188 30.91 17.12 6.29
N ASP A 189 29.66 16.68 6.39
CA ASP A 189 28.65 16.96 5.36
C ASP A 189 28.28 18.43 5.31
N TYR A 190 28.27 19.10 6.47
CA TYR A 190 28.12 20.55 6.55
C TYR A 190 29.21 21.28 5.74
N LEU A 191 30.48 20.92 5.91
CA LEU A 191 31.59 21.54 5.20
C LEU A 191 31.50 21.30 3.69
N LYS A 192 31.19 20.07 3.27
CA LYS A 192 30.96 19.73 1.85
C LYS A 192 29.84 20.55 1.23
N LEU A 193 28.72 20.68 1.94
CA LEU A 193 27.59 21.48 1.45
C LEU A 193 27.95 22.97 1.36
N LYS A 194 28.69 23.49 2.36
CA LYS A 194 29.14 24.87 2.39
C LYS A 194 30.03 25.18 1.19
N GLU A 195 31.02 24.33 0.92
CA GLU A 195 31.91 24.46 -0.24
C GLU A 195 31.13 24.43 -1.55
N TYR A 196 30.22 23.46 -1.71
CA TYR A 196 29.36 23.38 -2.90
C TYR A 196 28.48 24.63 -3.11
N CYS A 197 28.05 25.28 -2.02
CA CYS A 197 27.19 26.46 -2.08
C CYS A 197 27.97 27.79 -2.05
N ASP A 198 29.30 27.80 -2.08
CA ASP A 198 30.07 29.06 -1.94
C ASP A 198 29.96 29.96 -3.19
N ASP A 199 29.53 29.38 -4.31
CA ASP A 199 29.23 30.11 -5.55
C ASP A 199 28.08 31.12 -5.36
N LYS A 200 28.39 32.40 -5.62
CA LYS A 200 27.46 33.54 -5.54
C LYS A 200 26.75 33.83 -6.86
N THR A 201 26.97 33.04 -7.90
CA THR A 201 26.29 33.18 -9.20
C THR A 201 24.77 33.10 -9.02
N LYS A 202 24.06 34.09 -9.56
CA LYS A 202 22.60 34.14 -9.55
C LYS A 202 22.06 33.22 -10.67
N LEU A 203 21.28 32.21 -10.29
CA LEU A 203 20.52 31.35 -11.21
C LEU A 203 19.04 31.70 -11.14
N LYS A 204 18.23 31.21 -12.09
CA LYS A 204 16.77 31.21 -11.91
C LYS A 204 16.44 30.49 -10.61
N ARG A 205 15.55 31.08 -9.80
CA ARG A 205 15.24 30.60 -8.45
C ARG A 205 14.89 29.10 -8.39
N GLU A 206 14.06 28.63 -9.31
CA GLU A 206 13.64 27.23 -9.39
C GLU A 206 14.86 26.28 -9.60
N GLU A 207 15.82 26.70 -10.42
CA GLU A 207 17.05 25.97 -10.69
C GLU A 207 17.98 25.96 -9.47
N ALA A 208 18.18 27.11 -8.80
CA ALA A 208 18.98 27.21 -7.60
C ALA A 208 18.42 26.33 -6.47
N VAL A 209 17.10 26.38 -6.24
CA VAL A 209 16.42 25.54 -5.24
C VAL A 209 16.59 24.07 -5.56
N LYS A 210 16.42 23.66 -6.83
CA LYS A 210 16.62 22.28 -7.26
C LYS A 210 18.05 21.81 -6.99
N LYS A 211 19.06 22.56 -7.43
CA LYS A 211 20.49 22.24 -7.20
C LYS A 211 20.84 22.13 -5.72
N PHE A 212 20.43 23.11 -4.90
CA PHE A 212 20.64 23.09 -3.45
C PHE A 212 19.98 21.85 -2.80
N ASN A 213 18.70 21.61 -3.11
CA ASN A 213 17.96 20.49 -2.55
C ASN A 213 18.59 19.15 -2.93
N SER A 214 18.96 18.95 -4.20
CA SER A 214 19.62 17.71 -4.64
C SER A 214 20.94 17.48 -3.91
N ALA A 215 21.77 18.51 -3.77
CA ALA A 215 23.03 18.41 -3.03
C ALA A 215 22.80 18.04 -1.55
N TYR A 216 21.86 18.71 -0.87
CA TYR A 216 21.50 18.41 0.52
C TYR A 216 20.95 16.99 0.69
N MET A 217 20.03 16.56 -0.18
CA MET A 217 19.41 15.24 -0.10
C MET A 217 20.41 14.11 -0.36
N ASN A 218 21.37 14.32 -1.27
CA ASN A 218 22.45 13.36 -1.53
C ASN A 218 23.35 13.15 -0.29
N LEU A 219 23.59 14.20 0.49
CA LEU A 219 24.32 14.09 1.76
C LEU A 219 23.52 13.28 2.79
N LEU A 220 22.20 13.48 2.88
CA LEU A 220 21.37 12.67 3.78
C LEU A 220 21.33 11.18 3.41
N GLU A 221 21.59 10.83 2.16
CA GLU A 221 21.63 9.44 1.68
C GLU A 221 22.99 8.76 1.90
N LYS A 222 24.08 9.54 1.92
CA LYS A 222 25.43 9.05 2.20
C LYS A 222 25.67 9.17 3.69
N GLU A 223 25.46 8.09 4.45
CA GLU A 223 26.00 8.03 5.81
C GLU A 223 27.54 8.13 5.71
N SER A 224 28.13 9.06 6.46
CA SER A 224 29.53 9.44 6.35
C SER A 224 30.45 8.21 6.47
N GLY A 225 30.97 7.74 5.32
CA GLY A 225 31.90 6.61 5.22
C GLY A 225 31.36 5.32 4.58
N GLU A 226 30.07 5.24 4.19
CA GLU A 226 29.47 3.99 3.69
C GLU A 226 29.51 3.79 2.16
N ILE A 227 29.47 2.52 1.77
CA ILE A 227 29.27 2.00 0.41
C ILE A 227 27.97 2.56 -0.19
N GLU A 228 27.97 2.89 -1.49
CA GLU A 228 26.77 3.36 -2.18
C GLU A 228 25.64 2.30 -2.15
N LYS A 229 24.57 2.63 -1.41
CA LYS A 229 23.35 1.81 -1.26
C LYS A 229 22.57 1.72 -2.58
N ALA A 230 21.87 0.62 -2.79
CA ALA A 230 21.13 0.33 -4.02
C ALA A 230 19.76 1.05 -4.09
N GLY A 231 19.37 1.44 -5.30
CA GLY A 231 18.01 1.88 -5.65
C GLY A 231 17.02 0.74 -5.89
N LEU A 232 17.54 -0.44 -6.25
CA LEU A 232 16.79 -1.68 -6.39
C LEU A 232 17.70 -2.85 -6.03
N ILE A 233 17.16 -3.81 -5.29
CA ILE A 233 17.72 -5.16 -5.17
C ILE A 233 16.72 -6.11 -5.82
N TYR A 234 17.17 -6.84 -6.83
CA TYR A 234 16.39 -7.91 -7.46
C TYR A 234 17.10 -9.23 -7.24
N PHE A 235 16.38 -10.21 -6.67
CA PHE A 235 16.94 -11.55 -6.55
C PHE A 235 15.94 -12.66 -6.87
N VAL A 236 16.50 -13.78 -7.29
CA VAL A 236 15.77 -14.97 -7.70
C VAL A 236 15.95 -16.06 -6.67
N VAL A 237 14.84 -16.66 -6.26
CA VAL A 237 14.78 -17.84 -5.42
C VAL A 237 14.37 -19.02 -6.30
N ASP A 238 15.30 -19.93 -6.52
CA ASP A 238 15.13 -21.11 -7.38
C ASP A 238 15.51 -22.42 -6.66
N GLN A 239 15.29 -23.54 -7.35
CA GLN A 239 15.62 -24.87 -6.83
C GLN A 239 17.12 -25.00 -6.53
N LYS A 240 17.98 -24.41 -7.38
CA LYS A 240 19.44 -24.48 -7.19
C LYS A 240 19.84 -23.82 -5.87
N LEU A 241 19.27 -22.67 -5.53
CA LEU A 241 19.52 -22.04 -4.23
C LEU A 241 19.02 -22.93 -3.08
N PHE A 242 17.83 -23.51 -3.20
CA PHE A 242 17.29 -24.43 -2.20
C PHE A 242 18.19 -25.65 -1.96
N ASP A 243 18.72 -26.26 -3.02
CA ASP A 243 19.54 -27.48 -2.97
C ASP A 243 20.88 -27.30 -2.24
N HIS A 244 21.32 -26.06 -1.95
CA HIS A 244 22.48 -25.79 -1.10
C HIS A 244 22.21 -26.08 0.39
N PHE A 245 20.95 -26.22 0.79
CA PHE A 245 20.54 -26.39 2.17
C PHE A 245 20.04 -27.80 2.42
N LYS A 246 20.38 -28.35 3.59
CA LYS A 246 20.01 -29.73 3.96
C LYS A 246 18.52 -29.90 4.25
N ASN A 247 17.84 -28.81 4.62
CA ASN A 247 16.44 -28.81 5.02
C ASN A 247 15.82 -27.41 4.82
N GLU A 248 14.49 -27.36 4.84
CA GLU A 248 13.72 -26.11 4.67
C GLU A 248 14.05 -25.05 5.72
N LYS A 249 14.31 -25.43 6.99
CA LYS A 249 14.57 -24.45 8.04
C LYS A 249 15.85 -23.68 7.78
N ASP A 250 16.93 -24.37 7.42
CA ASP A 250 18.21 -23.74 7.07
C ASP A 250 18.05 -22.81 5.87
N PHE A 251 17.30 -23.23 4.85
CA PHE A 251 16.98 -22.42 3.69
C PHE A 251 16.20 -21.14 4.06
N PHE A 252 15.14 -21.25 4.87
CA PHE A 252 14.38 -20.08 5.31
C PHE A 252 15.19 -19.17 6.22
N SER A 253 16.00 -19.70 7.14
CA SER A 253 16.94 -18.91 7.95
C SER A 253 17.88 -18.09 7.06
N TYR A 254 18.39 -18.69 5.98
CA TYR A 254 19.21 -17.97 5.01
C TYR A 254 18.42 -16.87 4.28
N LEU A 255 17.22 -17.16 3.78
CA LEU A 255 16.38 -16.16 3.14
C LEU A 255 16.05 -14.99 4.08
N PHE A 256 15.82 -15.26 5.37
CA PHE A 256 15.55 -14.24 6.39
C PHE A 256 16.76 -13.32 6.62
N GLU A 257 17.96 -13.88 6.72
CA GLU A 257 19.19 -13.09 6.79
C GLU A 257 19.45 -12.32 5.48
N LEU A 258 19.09 -12.88 4.32
CA LEU A 258 19.16 -12.19 3.04
C LEU A 258 18.23 -10.96 3.01
N ILE A 259 17.02 -11.05 3.55
CA ILE A 259 16.09 -9.92 3.70
C ILE A 259 16.67 -8.83 4.62
N LYS A 260 17.26 -9.21 5.75
CA LYS A 260 17.94 -8.27 6.66
C LYS A 260 19.06 -7.52 5.95
N LYS A 261 19.91 -8.24 5.21
CA LYS A 261 21.01 -7.64 4.45
C LYS A 261 20.51 -6.78 3.29
N ALA A 262 19.49 -7.22 2.57
CA ALA A 262 18.86 -6.40 1.53
C ALA A 262 18.31 -5.09 2.12
N TYR A 263 17.72 -5.13 3.33
CA TYR A 263 17.24 -3.92 4.00
C TYR A 263 18.37 -2.94 4.33
N SER A 264 19.55 -3.40 4.76
CA SER A 264 20.69 -2.50 5.04
C SER A 264 21.29 -1.90 3.78
N GLU A 265 21.38 -2.68 2.70
CA GLU A 265 22.00 -2.27 1.43
C GLU A 265 21.09 -1.41 0.55
N LEU A 266 19.79 -1.33 0.83
CA LEU A 266 18.83 -0.56 0.04
C LEU A 266 18.66 0.87 0.60
N LYS A 267 18.63 1.88 -0.28
CA LYS A 267 18.29 3.26 0.14
C LYS A 267 16.86 3.31 0.69
N ASN A 268 16.56 4.33 1.51
CA ASN A 268 15.19 4.51 2.00
C ASN A 268 14.24 4.91 0.85
N HIS A 269 12.97 4.49 0.92
CA HIS A 269 11.96 4.64 -0.13
C HIS A 269 12.36 4.03 -1.48
N ARG A 270 12.95 2.84 -1.44
CA ARG A 270 13.33 2.04 -2.60
C ARG A 270 12.75 0.63 -2.52
N THR A 271 12.90 -0.12 -3.61
CA THR A 271 12.21 -1.39 -3.82
C THR A 271 13.14 -2.59 -3.67
N LEU A 272 12.62 -3.63 -3.04
CA LEU A 272 13.15 -4.99 -3.08
C LEU A 272 12.19 -5.82 -3.95
N ALA A 273 12.71 -6.49 -4.97
CA ALA A 273 11.97 -7.36 -5.86
C ALA A 273 12.52 -8.79 -5.76
N ILE A 274 11.62 -9.76 -5.59
CA ILE A 274 11.99 -11.16 -5.38
C ILE A 274 11.20 -12.03 -6.34
N LYS A 275 11.88 -12.67 -7.29
CA LYS A 275 11.26 -13.67 -8.15
C LYS A 275 11.36 -15.04 -7.48
N VAL A 276 10.26 -15.78 -7.41
CA VAL A 276 10.20 -17.11 -6.80
C VAL A 276 9.74 -18.12 -7.84
N HIS A 277 10.62 -19.09 -8.14
CA HIS A 277 10.34 -20.18 -9.07
C HIS A 277 9.53 -21.28 -8.37
N ASN A 278 9.13 -22.29 -9.15
CA ASN A 278 8.62 -23.55 -8.60
C ASN A 278 9.77 -24.32 -7.95
N ILE A 279 9.66 -24.58 -6.64
CA ILE A 279 10.70 -25.21 -5.81
C ILE A 279 10.07 -26.38 -5.08
N PHE A 280 10.66 -27.57 -5.20
CA PHE A 280 10.12 -28.80 -4.64
C PHE A 280 10.92 -29.24 -3.41
N SER A 281 10.20 -29.46 -2.32
CA SER A 281 10.69 -30.13 -1.13
C SER A 281 9.84 -31.37 -0.91
N ARG A 282 10.45 -32.56 -0.94
CA ARG A 282 9.77 -33.85 -0.73
C ARG A 282 8.54 -34.06 -1.62
N GLY A 283 8.61 -33.57 -2.86
CA GLY A 283 7.52 -33.69 -3.85
C GLY A 283 6.41 -32.64 -3.73
N ILE A 284 6.49 -31.72 -2.77
CA ILE A 284 5.55 -30.60 -2.62
C ILE A 284 6.22 -29.31 -3.11
N ASN A 285 5.50 -28.53 -3.89
CA ASN A 285 5.95 -27.23 -4.36
C ASN A 285 5.82 -26.18 -3.24
N ILE A 286 6.93 -25.72 -2.70
CA ILE A 286 6.99 -24.79 -1.56
C ILE A 286 6.97 -23.31 -1.97
N LYS A 287 6.75 -22.99 -3.25
CA LYS A 287 6.68 -21.59 -3.74
C LYS A 287 5.74 -20.71 -2.93
N TRP A 288 4.55 -21.20 -2.62
CA TRP A 288 3.55 -20.45 -1.83
C TRP A 288 3.89 -20.38 -0.33
N LYS A 289 4.61 -21.37 0.18
CA LYS A 289 5.20 -21.31 1.54
C LYS A 289 6.29 -20.25 1.61
N ILE A 290 7.10 -20.09 0.55
CA ILE A 290 8.07 -19.00 0.42
C ILE A 290 7.36 -17.65 0.39
N TYR A 291 6.30 -17.50 -0.43
CA TYR A 291 5.45 -16.31 -0.39
C TYR A 291 4.97 -15.99 1.03
N SER A 292 4.41 -16.97 1.74
CA SER A 292 3.92 -16.78 3.11
C SER A 292 5.02 -16.31 4.07
N TYR A 293 6.04 -17.14 4.25
CA TYR A 293 7.03 -16.96 5.31
C TYR A 293 7.90 -15.74 5.06
N LEU A 294 8.34 -15.55 3.82
CA LEU A 294 9.21 -14.45 3.44
C LEU A 294 8.48 -13.11 3.53
N THR A 295 7.21 -13.05 3.11
CA THR A 295 6.40 -11.82 3.19
C THR A 295 6.18 -11.40 4.64
N ILE A 296 5.73 -12.32 5.51
CA ILE A 296 5.49 -12.01 6.92
C ILE A 296 6.81 -11.61 7.61
N TYR A 297 7.91 -12.31 7.31
CA TYR A 297 9.22 -11.95 7.85
C TYR A 297 9.67 -10.56 7.39
N ALA A 298 9.63 -10.29 6.08
CA ALA A 298 10.04 -9.02 5.51
C ALA A 298 9.27 -7.83 6.10
N GLU A 299 8.00 -8.00 6.46
CA GLU A 299 7.21 -6.95 7.10
C GLU A 299 7.48 -6.76 8.61
N LYS A 300 8.02 -7.79 9.31
CA LYS A 300 7.99 -7.84 10.79
C LYS A 300 9.34 -8.15 11.47
N PHE A 301 10.44 -8.27 10.72
CA PHE A 301 11.72 -8.73 11.27
C PHE A 301 12.45 -7.72 12.18
N ARG A 302 12.22 -6.40 12.04
CA ARG A 302 12.84 -5.39 12.92
C ARG A 302 11.97 -5.11 14.13
N ARG A 303 12.60 -4.92 15.29
CA ARG A 303 11.90 -4.58 16.54
C ARG A 303 12.49 -3.35 17.20
N GLU A 304 11.76 -2.24 17.18
CA GLU A 304 12.25 -0.93 17.63
C GLU A 304 11.24 -0.23 18.55
N LYS A 305 11.75 0.66 19.40
CA LYS A 305 10.91 1.53 20.23
C LYS A 305 10.27 2.59 19.34
N GLU A 306 8.98 2.81 19.50
CA GLU A 306 8.24 3.85 18.79
C GLU A 306 7.69 4.84 19.81
N ASN A 307 8.10 6.11 19.69
CA ASN A 307 7.76 7.17 20.64
C ASN A 307 6.84 8.23 20.03
N ARG A 308 6.55 8.13 18.73
CA ARG A 308 5.72 9.12 18.04
C ARG A 308 4.27 8.99 18.48
N GLY A 309 3.57 10.12 18.54
CA GLY A 309 2.22 10.20 19.14
C GLY A 309 1.12 9.40 18.42
N TYR A 310 1.38 8.84 17.24
CA TYR A 310 0.44 7.93 16.59
C TYR A 310 0.47 6.52 17.18
N TYR A 311 1.56 6.12 17.86
CA TYR A 311 1.67 4.81 18.50
C TYR A 311 1.11 4.92 19.91
N LYS A 312 0.04 4.18 20.17
CA LYS A 312 -0.62 4.14 21.46
C LYS A 312 -0.69 2.70 21.94
N PRO A 313 0.42 2.17 22.51
CA PRO A 313 0.53 0.75 22.85
C PRO A 313 -0.53 0.28 23.84
N TRP A 314 -0.97 1.14 24.77
CA TRP A 314 -2.03 0.80 25.72
C TRP A 314 -3.39 0.51 25.05
N GLU A 315 -3.76 1.24 23.99
CA GLU A 315 -5.03 1.02 23.28
C GLU A 315 -5.03 -0.29 22.51
N ILE A 316 -3.88 -0.71 21.96
CA ILE A 316 -3.75 -1.95 21.18
C ILE A 316 -3.61 -3.14 22.13
N CYS A 317 -2.84 -2.97 23.21
CA CYS A 317 -2.68 -3.99 24.24
C CYS A 317 -4.02 -4.31 24.91
N GLU A 318 -4.85 -3.31 25.22
CA GLU A 318 -6.18 -3.53 25.83
C GLU A 318 -7.06 -4.44 24.96
N ASP A 319 -7.08 -4.23 23.63
CA ASP A 319 -7.84 -5.09 22.70
C ASP A 319 -7.37 -6.56 22.78
N VAL A 320 -6.06 -6.78 22.86
CA VAL A 320 -5.47 -8.12 22.97
C VAL A 320 -5.77 -8.74 24.33
N LEU A 321 -5.69 -7.97 25.42
CA LEU A 321 -6.01 -8.46 26.77
C LEU A 321 -7.48 -8.90 26.86
N LYS A 322 -8.39 -8.12 26.27
CA LYS A 322 -9.80 -8.46 26.18
C LYS A 322 -10.02 -9.75 25.36
N HIS A 323 -9.35 -9.87 24.21
CA HIS A 323 -9.55 -11.00 23.32
C HIS A 323 -8.96 -12.30 23.86
N LYS A 324 -7.66 -12.28 24.16
CA LYS A 324 -6.84 -13.45 24.53
C LYS A 324 -7.08 -13.92 25.95
N PHE A 325 -7.12 -12.99 26.91
CA PHE A 325 -7.15 -13.32 28.34
C PHE A 325 -8.52 -13.07 28.99
N LYS A 326 -9.51 -12.57 28.24
CA LYS A 326 -10.81 -12.12 28.78
C LYS A 326 -10.67 -11.10 29.91
N ILE A 327 -9.61 -10.29 29.86
CA ILE A 327 -9.33 -9.24 30.84
C ILE A 327 -9.96 -7.94 30.36
N TYR A 328 -10.94 -7.43 31.11
CA TYR A 328 -11.58 -6.14 30.88
C TYR A 328 -11.05 -5.12 31.88
N LEU A 329 -10.43 -4.04 31.39
CA LEU A 329 -9.81 -3.02 32.24
C LEU A 329 -10.85 -2.00 32.72
N ASN A 330 -10.82 -1.68 34.01
CA ASN A 330 -11.53 -0.50 34.53
C ASN A 330 -10.63 0.75 34.38
N GLU A 331 -11.09 1.90 34.85
CA GLU A 331 -10.32 3.15 34.73
C GLU A 331 -8.97 3.10 35.45
N TYR A 332 -8.91 2.51 36.65
CA TYR A 332 -7.65 2.33 37.40
C TYR A 332 -6.66 1.44 36.64
N ASP A 333 -7.12 0.28 36.16
CA ASP A 333 -6.29 -0.66 35.39
C ASP A 333 -5.74 0.00 34.12
N ARG A 334 -6.56 0.80 33.42
CA ARG A 334 -6.13 1.56 32.24
C ARG A 334 -5.09 2.61 32.57
N ARG A 335 -5.22 3.31 33.71
CA ARG A 335 -4.20 4.28 34.17
C ARG A 335 -2.87 3.58 34.43
N VAL A 336 -2.87 2.45 35.15
CA VAL A 336 -1.67 1.64 35.39
C VAL A 336 -1.01 1.22 34.06
N LEU A 337 -1.79 0.70 33.10
CA LEU A 337 -1.27 0.31 31.79
C LEU A 337 -0.72 1.50 30.99
N THR A 338 -1.42 2.63 31.02
CA THR A 338 -1.01 3.86 30.32
C THR A 338 0.29 4.42 30.89
N ASP A 339 0.39 4.51 32.23
CA ASP A 339 1.58 5.00 32.94
C ASP A 339 2.78 4.10 32.69
N PHE A 340 2.57 2.78 32.65
CA PHE A 340 3.61 1.81 32.31
C PHE A 340 4.29 2.13 30.98
N TYR A 341 3.51 2.41 29.92
CA TYR A 341 4.07 2.74 28.62
C TYR A 341 4.61 4.17 28.53
N LYS A 342 3.85 5.17 29.00
CA LYS A 342 4.23 6.59 28.87
C LYS A 342 5.52 6.92 29.61
N ASN A 343 5.72 6.32 30.79
CA ASN A 343 6.87 6.59 31.64
C ASN A 343 7.94 5.47 31.55
N ASP A 344 7.80 4.54 30.60
CA ASP A 344 8.70 3.39 30.38
C ASP A 344 9.04 2.62 31.66
N LEU A 345 8.03 2.37 32.50
CA LEU A 345 8.23 1.79 33.82
C LEU A 345 8.66 0.32 33.76
N PRO A 346 9.35 -0.20 34.80
CA PRO A 346 9.70 -1.61 34.88
C PRO A 346 8.45 -2.49 35.05
N LYS A 347 8.52 -3.75 34.57
CA LYS A 347 7.39 -4.71 34.63
C LYS A 347 6.80 -4.93 36.02
N GLY A 348 7.59 -4.74 37.08
CA GLY A 348 7.12 -4.81 38.47
C GLY A 348 6.00 -3.81 38.79
N TYR A 349 5.92 -2.69 38.06
CA TYR A 349 4.87 -1.69 38.22
C TYR A 349 3.46 -2.24 37.93
N LEU A 350 3.33 -3.20 37.00
CA LEU A 350 2.05 -3.79 36.61
C LEU A 350 1.37 -4.56 37.76
N LYS A 351 2.13 -4.97 38.79
CA LYS A 351 1.61 -5.65 39.98
C LYS A 351 0.64 -4.78 40.81
N ARG A 352 0.59 -3.47 40.55
CA ARG A 352 -0.41 -2.56 41.14
C ARG A 352 -1.84 -2.90 40.72
N SER A 353 -2.03 -3.54 39.57
CA SER A 353 -3.33 -4.09 39.16
C SER A 353 -3.35 -5.60 39.34
N LYS A 354 -4.35 -6.10 40.08
CA LYS A 354 -4.60 -7.54 40.24
C LYS A 354 -4.88 -8.25 38.92
N LYS A 355 -5.37 -7.53 37.89
CA LYS A 355 -5.65 -8.11 36.57
C LYS A 355 -4.40 -8.20 35.69
N LEU A 356 -3.40 -7.35 35.91
CA LEU A 356 -2.22 -7.24 35.05
C LEU A 356 -0.99 -7.99 35.61
N GLN A 357 -1.12 -8.65 36.76
CA GLN A 357 0.01 -9.28 37.47
C GLN A 357 0.36 -10.71 36.99
N ASN A 358 -0.48 -11.35 36.16
CA ASN A 358 -0.19 -12.68 35.62
C ASN A 358 1.04 -12.64 34.69
N LYS A 359 1.91 -13.65 34.77
CA LYS A 359 3.18 -13.69 34.03
C LYS A 359 3.00 -13.55 32.50
N GLU A 360 2.07 -14.29 31.90
CA GLU A 360 1.84 -14.25 30.45
C GLU A 360 1.21 -12.92 30.01
N VAL A 361 0.36 -12.34 30.87
CA VAL A 361 -0.21 -11.01 30.69
C VAL A 361 0.90 -9.95 30.70
N ILE A 362 1.83 -10.01 31.65
CA ILE A 362 2.99 -9.11 31.72
C ILE A 362 3.84 -9.23 30.45
N GLU A 363 4.16 -10.44 29.99
CA GLU A 363 4.94 -10.66 28.77
C GLU A 363 4.23 -10.08 27.52
N THR A 364 2.90 -10.17 27.47
CA THR A 364 2.08 -9.57 26.41
C THR A 364 2.09 -8.04 26.49
N ILE A 365 2.00 -7.46 27.69
CA ILE A 365 2.08 -6.01 27.89
C ILE A 365 3.48 -5.50 27.50
N GLU A 366 4.54 -6.18 27.92
CA GLU A 366 5.92 -5.83 27.55
C GLU A 366 6.15 -5.90 26.04
N PHE A 367 5.44 -6.78 25.33
CA PHE A 367 5.57 -6.90 23.88
C PHE A 367 5.38 -5.55 23.17
N PHE A 368 4.34 -4.82 23.54
CA PHE A 368 3.94 -3.54 22.96
C PHE A 368 4.81 -2.35 23.41
N LYS A 369 5.90 -2.56 24.15
CA LYS A 369 6.91 -1.49 24.31
C LYS A 369 7.64 -1.17 23.00
N LYS A 370 7.65 -2.11 22.06
CA LYS A 370 8.31 -2.01 20.75
C LYS A 370 7.35 -2.45 19.67
N ILE A 371 7.54 -1.93 18.46
CA ILE A 371 6.81 -2.37 17.27
C ILE A 371 7.64 -3.34 16.46
N ASN A 372 6.96 -4.26 15.77
CA ASN A 372 7.56 -5.06 14.70
C ASN A 372 7.30 -4.37 13.36
N TYR A 373 8.35 -4.11 12.59
CA TYR A 373 8.26 -3.50 11.26
C TYR A 373 9.40 -3.99 10.35
N GLY A 374 9.41 -3.56 9.09
CA GLY A 374 10.43 -3.91 8.12
C GLY A 374 10.13 -3.26 6.77
N PHE A 375 10.19 -4.05 5.71
CA PHE A 375 9.63 -3.66 4.43
C PHE A 375 8.09 -3.55 4.51
N SER A 376 7.48 -2.86 3.55
CA SER A 376 6.05 -2.88 3.30
C SER A 376 5.77 -3.77 2.09
N PHE A 377 4.88 -4.75 2.23
CA PHE A 377 4.42 -5.53 1.08
C PHE A 377 3.58 -4.66 0.15
N GLU A 378 3.93 -4.63 -1.13
CA GLU A 378 3.22 -3.84 -2.14
C GLU A 378 2.39 -4.72 -3.06
N ASP A 379 2.97 -5.80 -3.58
CA ASP A 379 2.29 -6.71 -4.50
C ASP A 379 2.96 -8.08 -4.64
N CYS A 380 2.18 -9.04 -5.16
CA CYS A 380 2.64 -10.32 -5.66
C CYS A 380 2.14 -10.47 -7.10
N PHE A 381 3.03 -10.32 -8.07
CA PHE A 381 2.70 -10.57 -9.47
C PHE A 381 2.70 -12.07 -9.75
N ILE A 382 1.64 -12.55 -10.37
CA ILE A 382 1.52 -13.90 -10.93
C ILE A 382 2.05 -13.84 -12.36
N LEU A 383 3.22 -14.43 -12.58
CA LEU A 383 3.86 -14.49 -13.89
C LEU A 383 3.49 -15.82 -14.56
N LYS A 384 2.67 -15.79 -15.61
CA LYS A 384 2.34 -17.02 -16.35
C LYS A 384 3.59 -17.53 -17.07
N THR A 385 3.90 -18.81 -16.96
CA THR A 385 4.99 -19.47 -17.71
C THR A 385 4.43 -20.23 -18.91
N ASP A 386 5.24 -20.37 -19.95
CA ASP A 386 4.90 -21.20 -21.12
C ASP A 386 5.29 -22.66 -20.92
N GLU A 387 6.36 -22.90 -20.14
CA GLU A 387 6.77 -24.25 -19.75
C GLU A 387 5.97 -24.72 -18.53
N PHE A 388 5.29 -25.87 -18.69
CA PHE A 388 4.58 -26.52 -17.60
C PHE A 388 5.57 -27.17 -16.65
N THR A 389 5.46 -26.82 -15.37
CA THR A 389 6.17 -27.54 -14.31
C THR A 389 5.24 -28.57 -13.67
N LYS A 390 5.81 -29.68 -13.19
CA LYS A 390 5.07 -30.68 -12.43
C LYS A 390 4.47 -30.00 -11.18
N ASN A 391 3.23 -30.30 -10.81
CA ASN A 391 2.67 -29.78 -9.56
C ASN A 391 3.07 -30.64 -8.35
N SER A 392 2.61 -30.25 -7.15
CA SER A 392 2.80 -31.03 -5.92
C SER A 392 2.25 -32.46 -6.05
N LYS A 393 2.90 -33.39 -5.35
CA LYS A 393 2.48 -34.79 -5.27
C LYS A 393 1.01 -34.88 -4.83
N GLY A 394 0.21 -35.65 -5.57
CA GLY A 394 -1.23 -35.82 -5.38
C GLY A 394 -2.09 -35.00 -6.34
N ILE A 395 -1.55 -33.91 -6.90
CA ILE A 395 -2.27 -33.03 -7.85
C ILE A 395 -1.46 -32.78 -9.12
N GLU A 396 -0.58 -33.71 -9.51
CA GLU A 396 0.26 -33.59 -10.71
C GLU A 396 -0.52 -33.34 -12.01
N PHE A 397 -1.80 -33.73 -12.05
CA PHE A 397 -2.69 -33.51 -13.19
C PHE A 397 -3.08 -32.03 -13.38
N ILE A 398 -2.90 -31.19 -12.35
CA ILE A 398 -3.12 -29.75 -12.43
C ILE A 398 -1.85 -29.10 -12.98
N LYS A 399 -1.92 -28.48 -14.15
CA LYS A 399 -0.76 -27.79 -14.74
C LYS A 399 -0.33 -26.62 -13.86
N ASN A 400 0.94 -26.60 -13.46
CA ASN A 400 1.53 -25.46 -12.77
C ASN A 400 2.24 -24.57 -13.79
N GLU A 401 1.62 -23.43 -14.09
CA GLU A 401 2.06 -22.49 -15.13
C GLU A 401 2.27 -21.08 -14.58
N ASN A 402 2.67 -20.95 -13.32
CA ASN A 402 3.01 -19.64 -12.76
C ASN A 402 4.28 -19.63 -11.91
N GLU A 403 4.90 -18.46 -11.87
CA GLU A 403 5.93 -18.06 -10.92
C GLU A 403 5.49 -16.77 -10.23
N LEU A 404 6.15 -16.41 -9.14
CA LEU A 404 5.81 -15.22 -8.36
C LEU A 404 6.87 -14.14 -8.52
N LEU A 405 6.45 -12.88 -8.54
CA LEU A 405 7.33 -11.72 -8.35
C LEU A 405 6.77 -10.87 -7.20
N LEU A 406 7.45 -10.95 -6.06
CA LEU A 406 7.10 -10.23 -4.85
C LEU A 406 7.76 -8.85 -4.86
N ILE A 407 6.97 -7.81 -4.57
CA ILE A 407 7.42 -6.42 -4.53
C ILE A 407 7.26 -5.87 -3.11
N PHE A 408 8.36 -5.32 -2.59
CA PHE A 408 8.45 -4.74 -1.26
C PHE A 408 9.06 -3.34 -1.33
N ASN A 409 8.58 -2.42 -0.49
CA ASN A 409 9.17 -1.09 -0.34
C ASN A 409 9.80 -0.88 1.03
N LYS A 410 10.99 -0.29 1.07
CA LYS A 410 11.63 0.12 2.31
C LYS A 410 11.13 1.50 2.74
N HIS A 411 10.51 1.59 3.91
CA HIS A 411 10.12 2.86 4.55
C HIS A 411 10.68 2.90 5.97
N GLN A 412 12.00 3.10 6.04
CA GLN A 412 12.70 3.28 7.31
C GLN A 412 12.33 4.64 7.91
N PHE A 413 12.15 4.66 9.23
CA PHE A 413 11.94 5.90 9.95
C PHE A 413 13.14 6.85 9.79
N ASP A 414 12.87 8.06 9.30
CA ASP A 414 13.86 9.13 9.15
C ASP A 414 13.21 10.47 9.55
N ASP A 415 13.66 11.03 10.66
CA ASP A 415 13.13 12.26 11.23
C ASP A 415 13.92 13.52 10.86
N ARG A 416 15.02 13.36 10.11
CA ARG A 416 15.88 14.47 9.68
C ARG A 416 15.10 15.43 8.78
N LYS A 417 15.34 16.73 8.96
CA LYS A 417 14.66 17.76 8.16
C LYS A 417 15.16 17.75 6.73
N ILE A 418 14.22 17.94 5.80
CA ILE A 418 14.49 18.04 4.37
C ILE A 418 14.04 19.39 3.80
N PRO A 419 14.80 19.99 2.88
CA PRO A 419 14.49 21.31 2.32
C PRO A 419 13.13 21.37 1.64
N CYS A 420 12.47 22.53 1.68
CA CYS A 420 11.23 22.74 0.96
C CYS A 420 11.46 22.70 -0.56
N PRO A 421 10.66 21.93 -1.33
CA PRO A 421 10.83 21.84 -2.79
C PRO A 421 10.49 23.12 -3.56
N VAL A 422 10.02 24.16 -2.87
CA VAL A 422 9.62 25.44 -3.50
C VAL A 422 10.58 26.57 -3.14
N CYS A 423 11.07 26.62 -1.89
CA CYS A 423 11.90 27.73 -1.43
C CYS A 423 13.26 27.32 -0.87
N GLY A 424 13.61 26.02 -0.82
CA GLY A 424 14.85 25.52 -0.23
C GLY A 424 14.94 25.61 1.29
N GLY A 425 13.93 26.16 1.96
CA GLY A 425 13.97 26.40 3.41
C GLY A 425 13.83 25.14 4.28
N LEU A 426 14.63 25.07 5.35
CA LEU A 426 14.59 24.07 6.44
C LEU A 426 13.81 24.54 7.67
N LYS A 427 13.30 25.77 7.66
CA LYS A 427 12.34 26.25 8.66
C LYS A 427 10.98 25.57 8.43
N ILE A 428 10.81 24.38 8.99
CA ILE A 428 9.69 23.46 8.73
C ILE A 428 9.20 22.80 10.02
N SER A 429 7.98 22.25 10.00
CA SER A 429 7.42 21.44 11.09
C SER A 429 6.70 20.23 10.55
N GLY A 430 6.73 19.09 11.24
CA GLY A 430 6.04 17.89 10.77
C GLY A 430 5.79 16.89 11.88
N ASN A 431 4.51 16.69 12.24
CA ASN A 431 4.06 15.65 13.16
C ASN A 431 3.17 14.61 12.46
N SER A 432 3.00 14.73 11.14
CA SER A 432 2.13 13.88 10.34
C SER A 432 2.97 12.89 9.55
N TYR A 433 2.49 11.67 9.46
CA TYR A 433 3.05 10.62 8.65
C TYR A 433 1.92 10.16 7.71
N PRO A 434 2.09 10.18 6.39
CA PRO A 434 1.08 9.64 5.49
C PRO A 434 1.04 8.11 5.49
N GLN A 435 2.18 7.49 5.78
CA GLN A 435 2.39 6.06 5.91
C GLN A 435 3.41 5.83 7.03
N ILE A 436 3.43 4.64 7.61
CA ILE A 436 4.46 4.24 8.59
C ILE A 436 5.85 4.41 7.93
N GLY A 437 6.76 5.10 8.61
CA GLY A 437 8.11 5.39 8.09
C GLY A 437 8.21 6.59 7.14
N VAL A 438 7.10 7.18 6.68
CA VAL A 438 7.13 8.33 5.77
C VAL A 438 6.69 9.58 6.53
N LYS A 439 7.64 10.46 6.86
CA LYS A 439 7.32 11.74 7.52
C LYS A 439 6.90 12.82 6.53
N SER A 440 5.87 13.59 6.89
CA SER A 440 5.45 14.78 6.15
C SER A 440 5.83 16.06 6.90
N TRP A 441 6.42 17.00 6.14
CA TRP A 441 6.85 18.31 6.58
C TRP A 441 5.95 19.40 6.01
N GLU A 442 5.74 20.47 6.77
CA GLU A 442 5.05 21.68 6.37
C GLU A 442 5.99 22.89 6.44
N CYS A 443 6.12 23.62 5.34
CA CYS A 443 7.00 24.78 5.24
C CYS A 443 6.54 25.96 6.13
N LYS A 444 7.44 26.52 6.95
CA LYS A 444 7.18 27.69 7.80
C LYS A 444 7.86 28.97 7.32
N ASN A 445 8.49 28.95 6.14
CA ASN A 445 8.98 30.17 5.51
C ASN A 445 7.77 31.04 5.09
N PRO A 446 7.59 32.26 5.64
CA PRO A 446 6.49 33.16 5.30
C PRO A 446 6.54 33.67 3.85
N LEU A 447 7.73 33.69 3.23
CA LEU A 447 7.94 34.13 1.84
C LEU A 447 7.91 32.97 0.83
N CYS A 448 7.49 31.78 1.24
CA CYS A 448 7.29 30.67 0.31
C CYS A 448 6.07 30.92 -0.59
N ALA A 449 6.24 30.90 -1.92
CA ALA A 449 5.16 31.16 -2.87
C ALA A 449 4.01 30.14 -2.79
N ALA A 450 4.29 28.92 -2.31
CA ALA A 450 3.30 27.84 -2.21
C ALA A 450 2.45 27.88 -0.93
N ARG A 451 2.45 29.01 -0.20
CA ARG A 451 1.57 29.18 0.97
C ARG A 451 0.12 29.34 0.53
N SER A 452 -0.79 28.69 1.23
CA SER A 452 -2.24 28.81 0.99
C SER A 452 -2.80 30.17 1.43
N LYS A 453 -4.02 30.51 0.99
CA LYS A 453 -4.76 31.71 1.43
C LYS A 453 -5.07 31.77 2.94
N THR A 454 -4.97 30.63 3.64
CA THR A 454 -5.09 30.56 5.11
C THR A 454 -3.73 30.56 5.80
N ASN A 455 -2.68 30.97 5.07
CA ASN A 455 -1.30 31.04 5.54
C ASN A 455 -0.73 29.69 6.04
N ARG A 456 -1.26 28.55 5.56
CA ARG A 456 -0.60 27.23 5.73
C ARG A 456 0.46 27.00 4.67
N GLY A 457 1.58 26.39 5.06
CA GLY A 457 2.69 26.07 4.15
C GLY A 457 2.43 24.85 3.28
N LYS A 458 3.24 24.69 2.21
CA LYS A 458 3.27 23.47 1.40
C LYS A 458 3.65 22.27 2.26
N ARG A 459 2.90 21.18 2.11
CA ARG A 459 3.21 19.88 2.71
C ARG A 459 3.91 18.98 1.72
N TYR A 460 4.94 18.26 2.18
CA TYR A 460 5.76 17.38 1.35
C TYR A 460 6.45 16.32 2.22
N SER A 461 7.10 15.35 1.58
CA SER A 461 7.89 14.27 2.19
C SER A 461 9.03 13.91 1.24
N LYS A 462 10.06 13.20 1.72
CA LYS A 462 11.16 12.74 0.86
C LYS A 462 10.64 11.93 -0.34
N ARG A 463 9.75 10.97 -0.09
CA ARG A 463 9.09 10.17 -1.13
C ARG A 463 8.35 11.02 -2.16
N SER A 464 7.57 12.01 -1.73
CA SER A 464 6.82 12.86 -2.67
C SER A 464 7.71 13.82 -3.47
N ILE A 465 8.82 14.29 -2.91
CA ILE A 465 9.82 15.06 -3.67
C ILE A 465 10.41 14.21 -4.77
N LEU A 466 10.92 13.00 -4.45
CA LEU A 466 11.52 12.10 -5.43
C LEU A 466 10.58 11.80 -6.61
N MET A 467 9.32 11.49 -6.31
CA MET A 467 8.31 11.24 -7.33
C MET A 467 8.01 12.50 -8.16
N GLN A 468 7.83 13.67 -7.53
CA GLN A 468 7.58 14.92 -8.25
C GLN A 468 8.74 15.31 -9.16
N GLU A 469 9.98 15.20 -8.69
CA GLU A 469 11.17 15.50 -9.49
C GLU A 469 11.24 14.61 -10.73
N ALA A 470 10.92 13.32 -10.59
CA ALA A 470 10.86 12.41 -11.73
C ALA A 470 9.72 12.75 -12.70
N ALA A 471 8.55 13.19 -12.22
CA ALA A 471 7.45 13.61 -13.07
C ALA A 471 7.81 14.81 -13.99
N PHE A 472 8.72 15.69 -13.52
CA PHE A 472 9.25 16.81 -14.31
C PHE A 472 10.62 16.51 -14.95
N ASP A 473 11.02 15.24 -14.99
CA ASP A 473 12.17 14.77 -15.76
C ASP A 473 11.70 14.25 -17.11
N PHE A 474 11.92 15.05 -18.15
CA PHE A 474 11.54 14.75 -19.53
C PHE A 474 12.63 13.99 -20.30
N SER A 475 13.67 13.52 -19.62
CA SER A 475 14.63 12.60 -20.22
C SER A 475 13.97 11.25 -20.52
N LYS A 476 14.29 10.67 -21.68
CA LYS A 476 13.72 9.39 -22.12
C LYS A 476 14.01 8.25 -21.12
N GLU A 477 15.09 8.35 -20.36
CA GLU A 477 15.54 7.29 -19.47
C GLU A 477 14.64 7.08 -18.25
N ASN A 478 14.02 8.16 -17.72
CA ASN A 478 13.03 8.07 -16.65
C ASN A 478 11.59 7.97 -17.16
N GLN A 479 11.35 8.14 -18.46
CA GLN A 479 10.03 7.94 -19.05
C GLN A 479 9.74 6.45 -19.27
N ILE A 480 8.53 6.03 -18.87
CA ILE A 480 8.00 4.68 -18.96
C ILE A 480 7.12 4.60 -20.21
N PRO A 481 7.45 3.74 -21.18
CA PRO A 481 6.61 3.54 -22.37
C PRO A 481 5.23 2.97 -22.02
N LYS A 482 4.18 3.47 -22.66
CA LYS A 482 2.81 2.90 -22.53
C LYS A 482 2.72 1.41 -22.85
N GLU A 483 3.46 0.93 -23.84
CA GLU A 483 3.45 -0.50 -24.18
C GLU A 483 3.96 -1.36 -23.02
N LEU A 484 4.94 -0.86 -22.27
CA LEU A 484 5.40 -1.53 -21.05
C LEU A 484 4.30 -1.52 -19.98
N ILE A 485 3.61 -0.40 -19.80
CA ILE A 485 2.47 -0.31 -18.85
C ILE A 485 1.34 -1.25 -19.24
N LYS A 486 1.02 -1.38 -20.53
CA LYS A 486 -0.03 -2.32 -20.99
C LYS A 486 0.23 -3.75 -20.55
N VAL A 487 1.49 -4.19 -20.56
CA VAL A 487 1.91 -5.51 -20.08
C VAL A 487 1.79 -5.62 -18.56
N TRP A 488 2.32 -4.64 -17.83
CA TRP A 488 2.52 -4.72 -16.36
C TRP A 488 1.45 -4.02 -15.52
N ARG A 489 0.34 -3.57 -16.13
CA ARG A 489 -0.76 -2.89 -15.41
C ARG A 489 -1.63 -3.83 -14.57
N LYS A 490 -1.53 -5.14 -14.75
CA LYS A 490 -2.25 -6.17 -13.99
C LYS A 490 -1.23 -6.96 -13.17
N ASP A 491 -1.64 -7.39 -11.99
CA ASP A 491 -0.83 -8.27 -11.14
C ASP A 491 -0.88 -9.74 -11.59
N VAL A 492 -1.77 -10.10 -12.52
CA VAL A 492 -1.66 -11.34 -13.31
C VAL A 492 -1.15 -11.02 -14.71
N VAL A 493 0.08 -11.44 -15.00
CA VAL A 493 0.79 -11.13 -16.26
C VAL A 493 0.84 -12.38 -17.12
N LEU A 494 -0.01 -12.42 -18.14
CA LEU A 494 -0.18 -13.57 -19.02
C LEU A 494 0.90 -13.67 -20.10
N GLU A 495 1.39 -12.53 -20.57
CA GLU A 495 2.38 -12.44 -21.66
C GLU A 495 3.52 -11.54 -21.20
N TRP A 496 4.71 -12.12 -21.00
CA TRP A 496 5.90 -11.38 -20.63
C TRP A 496 7.15 -12.10 -21.12
N ASN A 497 8.28 -11.39 -21.11
CA ASN A 497 9.59 -11.97 -21.33
C ASN A 497 10.63 -11.21 -20.51
N TYR A 498 11.87 -11.69 -20.48
CA TYR A 498 12.94 -11.04 -19.71
C TYR A 498 13.25 -9.60 -20.17
N ASN A 499 13.04 -9.25 -21.45
CA ASN A 499 13.20 -7.86 -21.88
C ASN A 499 12.15 -6.96 -21.22
N SER A 500 10.87 -7.38 -21.22
CA SER A 500 9.79 -6.59 -20.62
C SER A 500 9.89 -6.57 -19.09
N LEU A 501 10.24 -7.68 -18.44
CA LEU A 501 10.42 -7.77 -16.98
C LEU A 501 11.54 -6.84 -16.52
N TYR A 502 12.72 -6.91 -17.15
CA TYR A 502 13.86 -6.11 -16.73
C TYR A 502 13.67 -4.63 -17.06
N SER A 503 13.04 -4.31 -18.19
CA SER A 503 12.63 -2.94 -18.49
C SER A 503 11.65 -2.41 -17.44
N MET A 504 10.69 -3.23 -16.98
CA MET A 504 9.76 -2.87 -15.92
C MET A 504 10.48 -2.65 -14.60
N LEU A 505 11.30 -3.59 -14.15
CA LEU A 505 12.04 -3.48 -12.88
C LEU A 505 12.91 -2.22 -12.84
N VAL A 506 13.65 -1.95 -13.92
CA VAL A 506 14.49 -0.75 -14.04
C VAL A 506 13.62 0.51 -14.06
N LYS A 507 12.64 0.62 -14.94
CA LYS A 507 11.91 1.88 -15.15
C LYS A 507 10.83 2.15 -14.10
N TYR A 508 10.28 1.15 -13.42
CA TYR A 508 9.25 1.35 -12.40
C TYR A 508 9.86 1.68 -11.05
N PHE A 509 11.02 1.10 -10.73
CA PHE A 509 11.53 1.07 -9.36
C PHE A 509 12.92 1.70 -9.21
N THR A 510 13.45 2.40 -10.22
CA THR A 510 14.73 3.10 -10.09
C THR A 510 14.73 4.43 -10.81
N PHE A 511 15.58 5.35 -10.37
CA PHE A 511 15.87 6.59 -11.09
C PHE A 511 17.20 6.47 -11.85
N VAL A 512 17.43 7.36 -12.83
CA VAL A 512 18.75 7.51 -13.47
C VAL A 512 19.85 7.66 -12.40
N GLY A 513 20.96 6.95 -12.58
CA GLY A 513 22.09 6.93 -11.65
C GLY A 513 21.93 5.97 -10.46
N ASP A 514 20.77 5.36 -10.25
CA ASP A 514 20.63 4.37 -9.18
C ASP A 514 21.46 3.11 -9.48
N LYS A 515 22.16 2.65 -8.44
CA LYS A 515 22.78 1.33 -8.37
C LYS A 515 21.71 0.25 -8.25
N ILE A 516 21.83 -0.83 -9.02
CA ILE A 516 20.94 -1.99 -8.98
C ILE A 516 21.76 -3.22 -8.65
N ILE A 517 21.39 -3.94 -7.59
CA ILE A 517 22.03 -5.21 -7.23
C ILE A 517 21.18 -6.36 -7.75
N LEU A 518 21.81 -7.27 -8.49
CA LEU A 518 21.20 -8.43 -9.12
C LEU A 518 21.79 -9.69 -8.50
N LEU A 519 20.99 -10.45 -7.77
CA LEU A 519 21.44 -11.69 -7.12
C LEU A 519 20.79 -12.88 -7.80
N ASN A 520 21.61 -13.74 -8.39
CA ASN A 520 21.18 -14.94 -9.14
C ASN A 520 20.14 -14.63 -10.24
N ALA A 521 20.11 -13.40 -10.77
CA ALA A 521 19.20 -13.01 -11.84
C ALA A 521 19.43 -13.85 -13.09
N GLU A 522 18.36 -14.24 -13.78
CA GLU A 522 18.47 -14.97 -15.03
C GLU A 522 18.92 -14.03 -16.15
N LYS A 523 19.70 -14.50 -17.12
CA LYS A 523 20.20 -13.65 -18.22
C LYS A 523 20.77 -12.30 -17.69
N PRO A 524 21.69 -12.29 -16.71
CA PRO A 524 22.10 -11.06 -16.02
C PRO A 524 22.76 -10.05 -16.98
N LYS A 525 23.44 -10.52 -18.04
CA LYS A 525 23.96 -9.68 -19.13
C LYS A 525 22.87 -8.86 -19.82
N LEU A 526 21.68 -9.44 -20.04
CA LEU A 526 20.54 -8.75 -20.63
C LEU A 526 20.02 -7.65 -19.69
N PHE A 527 19.89 -7.96 -18.40
CA PHE A 527 19.52 -6.95 -17.40
C PHE A 527 20.53 -5.80 -17.42
N SER A 528 21.83 -6.11 -17.34
CA SER A 528 22.87 -5.09 -17.32
C SER A 528 22.86 -4.20 -18.57
N LEU A 529 22.59 -4.77 -19.74
CA LEU A 529 22.42 -4.02 -20.99
C LEU A 529 21.24 -3.04 -20.90
N ILE A 530 20.07 -3.52 -20.46
CA ILE A 530 18.86 -2.69 -20.29
C ILE A 530 19.11 -1.58 -19.29
N ALA A 531 19.62 -1.92 -18.10
CA ALA A 531 19.89 -0.94 -17.04
C ALA A 531 20.89 0.13 -17.47
N SER A 532 22.00 -0.26 -18.11
CA SER A 532 23.03 0.67 -18.56
C SER A 532 22.53 1.60 -19.68
N LYS A 533 21.72 1.06 -20.61
CA LYS A 533 21.06 1.87 -21.67
C LYS A 533 20.14 2.93 -21.08
N GLU A 534 19.49 2.62 -19.97
CA GLU A 534 18.66 3.56 -19.20
C GLU A 534 19.47 4.37 -18.17
N LYS A 535 20.81 4.38 -18.24
CA LYS A 535 21.71 5.12 -17.34
C LYS A 535 21.58 4.74 -15.86
N ARG A 536 21.31 3.47 -15.55
CA ARG A 536 21.45 2.86 -14.21
C ARG A 536 22.74 2.09 -14.10
N ILE A 537 23.18 1.80 -12.87
CA ILE A 537 24.45 1.13 -12.60
C ILE A 537 24.18 -0.30 -12.10
N PRO A 538 24.15 -1.32 -12.99
CA PRO A 538 23.90 -2.70 -12.58
C PRO A 538 25.13 -3.34 -11.94
N GLN A 539 24.93 -4.11 -10.87
CA GLN A 539 25.94 -4.93 -10.21
C GLN A 539 25.42 -6.37 -10.10
N ASN A 540 26.01 -7.26 -10.89
CA ASN A 540 25.70 -8.69 -10.86
C ASN A 540 26.52 -9.38 -9.76
N MET A 541 25.87 -10.16 -8.91
CA MET A 541 26.50 -10.94 -7.84
C MET A 541 25.81 -12.29 -7.67
N GLN A 542 26.49 -13.27 -7.10
CA GLN A 542 25.81 -14.46 -6.58
C GLN A 542 25.28 -14.18 -5.17
N THR A 543 24.23 -14.88 -4.75
CA THR A 543 23.70 -14.75 -3.38
C THR A 543 24.77 -15.03 -2.33
N ARG A 544 25.68 -15.98 -2.56
CA ARG A 544 26.79 -16.29 -1.64
C ARG A 544 27.79 -15.13 -1.47
N ASP A 545 28.02 -14.35 -2.53
CA ASP A 545 28.97 -13.22 -2.51
C ASP A 545 28.31 -12.03 -1.80
N PHE A 546 26.99 -11.95 -1.88
CA PHE A 546 26.20 -11.01 -1.14
C PHE A 546 26.03 -11.43 0.32
N LEU A 547 25.75 -12.69 0.63
CA LEU A 547 25.63 -13.24 1.97
C LEU A 547 26.15 -14.68 1.98
N ASP A 548 27.24 -14.90 2.72
CA ASP A 548 27.89 -16.20 2.83
C ASP A 548 26.94 -17.26 3.42
N PHE A 549 26.92 -18.47 2.85
CA PHE A 549 26.09 -19.58 3.32
C PHE A 549 26.47 -20.07 4.72
N SER A 550 27.68 -19.75 5.20
CA SER A 550 28.19 -20.08 6.53
C SER A 550 27.71 -19.13 7.63
N VAL A 551 27.03 -18.02 7.29
CA VAL A 551 26.54 -17.03 8.26
C VAL A 551 25.74 -17.73 9.36
N LYS A 552 26.28 -17.62 10.59
CA LYS A 552 26.09 -18.54 11.72
C LYS A 552 24.70 -18.55 12.38
N ASN A 553 23.73 -17.77 11.92
CA ASN A 553 22.42 -17.70 12.57
C ASN A 553 21.43 -18.70 11.98
N ARG A 554 21.78 -20.00 11.97
CA ARG A 554 20.90 -21.09 11.48
C ARG A 554 19.56 -21.15 12.24
N ASN A 555 19.47 -20.51 13.40
CA ASN A 555 18.30 -20.48 14.25
C ASN A 555 17.32 -19.34 13.94
N GLU A 556 17.57 -18.49 12.93
CA GLU A 556 16.71 -17.34 12.62
C GLU A 556 15.25 -17.76 12.35
N PHE A 557 15.05 -18.90 11.65
CA PHE A 557 13.73 -19.49 11.44
C PHE A 557 12.99 -19.75 12.75
N ASP A 558 13.62 -20.49 13.67
CA ASP A 558 13.02 -20.85 14.94
C ASP A 558 12.85 -19.60 15.84
N ALA A 559 13.81 -18.69 15.84
CA ALA A 559 13.72 -17.42 16.59
C ALA A 559 12.52 -16.57 16.12
N PHE A 560 12.28 -16.51 14.81
CA PHE A 560 11.16 -15.78 14.25
C PHE A 560 9.83 -16.43 14.61
N PHE A 561 9.63 -17.71 14.27
CA PHE A 561 8.34 -18.38 14.47
C PHE A 561 8.00 -18.67 15.93
N ASN A 562 8.99 -18.73 16.84
CA ASN A 562 8.77 -18.84 18.29
C ASN A 562 8.64 -17.48 18.99
N SER A 563 8.72 -16.37 18.25
CA SER A 563 8.64 -15.03 18.82
C SER A 563 7.26 -14.73 19.42
N GLN A 564 7.23 -13.77 20.35
CA GLN A 564 5.99 -13.32 20.98
C GLN A 564 4.96 -12.77 19.97
N PHE A 565 5.40 -12.30 18.80
CA PHE A 565 4.50 -11.82 17.74
C PHE A 565 3.48 -12.89 17.33
N PHE A 566 3.92 -14.12 17.11
CA PHE A 566 3.03 -15.23 16.73
C PHE A 566 2.14 -15.68 17.89
N LYS A 567 2.63 -15.60 19.13
CA LYS A 567 1.85 -15.93 20.35
C LYS A 567 0.67 -14.98 20.60
N LEU A 568 0.57 -13.88 19.85
CA LEU A 568 -0.58 -12.97 19.89
C LEU A 568 -1.78 -13.46 19.08
N PHE A 569 -1.60 -14.47 18.21
CA PHE A 569 -2.70 -15.01 17.41
C PHE A 569 -2.68 -16.53 17.20
N LEU A 570 -1.53 -17.19 17.36
CA LEU A 570 -1.41 -18.65 17.36
C LEU A 570 -1.57 -19.22 18.77
N TYR A 571 -2.78 -19.12 19.33
CA TYR A 571 -3.16 -19.79 20.57
C TYR A 571 -4.56 -20.39 20.44
N LYS A 572 -4.77 -21.51 21.14
CA LYS A 572 -6.07 -22.14 21.23
C LYS A 572 -6.94 -21.36 22.21
N LYS A 573 -8.20 -21.14 21.87
CA LYS A 573 -9.21 -20.69 22.85
C LYS A 573 -9.52 -21.84 23.80
N ASP A 574 -9.92 -21.52 25.02
CA ASP A 574 -10.43 -22.52 25.96
C ASP A 574 -11.61 -23.26 25.32
N ASP A 575 -11.62 -24.59 25.46
CA ASP A 575 -12.72 -25.41 24.98
C ASP A 575 -14.01 -25.00 25.71
N TYR A 576 -15.08 -24.81 24.94
CA TYR A 576 -16.41 -24.67 25.53
C TYR A 576 -16.76 -26.00 26.20
N LYS A 577 -17.28 -25.98 27.43
CA LYS A 577 -17.89 -27.18 28.02
C LYS A 577 -19.05 -27.59 27.09
N SER A 578 -18.86 -28.64 26.29
CA SER A 578 -19.78 -29.07 25.21
C SER A 578 -21.08 -29.71 25.71
N SER A 579 -21.44 -29.47 26.97
CA SER A 579 -22.41 -30.25 27.74
C SER A 579 -23.88 -30.12 27.30
N SER A 580 -24.17 -29.56 26.13
CA SER A 580 -25.56 -29.37 25.66
C SER A 580 -25.83 -29.59 24.17
N LEU A 581 -24.84 -29.92 23.33
CA LEU A 581 -25.07 -30.15 21.90
C LEU A 581 -25.11 -31.66 21.55
N ASN A 582 -26.02 -32.40 22.19
CA ASN A 582 -26.37 -33.77 21.77
C ASN A 582 -27.34 -33.71 20.59
N LEU A 583 -26.83 -33.34 19.41
CA LEU A 583 -27.59 -33.44 18.16
C LEU A 583 -27.02 -34.57 17.31
N ASN A 584 -27.77 -35.68 17.25
CA ASN A 584 -27.58 -36.70 16.23
C ASN A 584 -28.02 -36.14 14.88
N LEU A 585 -27.11 -35.43 14.20
CA LEU A 585 -27.31 -35.01 12.81
C LEU A 585 -27.29 -36.26 11.91
N ASN A 586 -28.46 -36.78 11.53
CA ASN A 586 -28.57 -37.92 10.63
C ASN A 586 -28.05 -37.54 9.23
N MET A 587 -26.87 -38.00 8.85
CA MET A 587 -26.22 -37.69 7.58
C MET A 587 -26.67 -38.60 6.42
N ASP A 588 -27.61 -39.51 6.64
CA ASP A 588 -28.06 -40.48 5.62
C ASP A 588 -29.20 -39.95 4.74
N ASN A 589 -29.83 -38.84 5.12
CA ASN A 589 -30.81 -38.17 4.27
C ASN A 589 -30.11 -37.30 3.22
N ASN A 590 -30.56 -37.34 1.96
CA ASN A 590 -30.00 -36.54 0.85
C ASN A 590 -30.37 -35.05 0.93
N LYS A 591 -30.98 -34.60 2.04
CA LYS A 591 -31.33 -33.18 2.27
C LYS A 591 -30.09 -32.33 2.48
N MET A 592 -30.07 -31.17 1.83
CA MET A 592 -29.13 -30.09 2.13
C MET A 592 -29.41 -29.54 3.54
N LYS A 593 -28.37 -29.32 4.34
CA LYS A 593 -28.53 -28.80 5.72
C LYS A 593 -27.88 -27.44 5.88
N ILE A 594 -28.63 -26.49 6.42
CA ILE A 594 -28.11 -25.17 6.83
C ILE A 594 -28.24 -25.06 8.34
N ILE A 595 -27.12 -24.83 9.02
CA ILE A 595 -27.00 -24.75 10.46
C ILE A 595 -26.75 -23.29 10.85
N VAL A 596 -27.64 -22.71 11.65
CA VAL A 596 -27.46 -21.38 12.22
C VAL A 596 -26.59 -21.50 13.48
N GLY A 597 -25.39 -20.93 13.46
CA GLY A 597 -24.47 -21.01 14.60
C GLY A 597 -23.06 -20.51 14.32
N ASP A 598 -22.25 -20.43 15.38
CA ASP A 598 -20.82 -20.10 15.31
C ASP A 598 -20.01 -21.30 14.80
N SER A 599 -19.31 -21.12 13.68
CA SER A 599 -18.48 -22.15 13.04
C SER A 599 -17.48 -22.80 14.00
N TYR A 600 -16.91 -22.04 14.94
CA TYR A 600 -15.99 -22.58 15.95
C TYR A 600 -16.66 -23.67 16.81
N LYS A 601 -17.94 -23.47 17.17
CA LYS A 601 -18.70 -24.42 17.99
C LYS A 601 -19.27 -25.57 17.15
N VAL A 602 -19.87 -25.25 16.02
CA VAL A 602 -20.62 -26.21 15.19
C VAL A 602 -19.71 -27.27 14.56
N LEU A 603 -18.47 -26.90 14.17
CA LEU A 603 -17.52 -27.84 13.58
C LEU A 603 -17.14 -29.01 14.51
N GLU A 604 -17.29 -28.87 15.83
CA GLU A 604 -17.03 -29.95 16.80
C GLU A 604 -17.93 -31.18 16.57
N LEU A 605 -19.12 -31.00 16.00
CA LEU A 605 -20.09 -32.07 15.73
C LEU A 605 -19.65 -33.01 14.58
N PHE A 606 -18.67 -32.58 13.79
CA PHE A 606 -18.28 -33.21 12.54
C PHE A 606 -16.92 -33.90 12.56
N LYS A 607 -16.37 -34.18 13.73
CA LYS A 607 -15.05 -34.83 13.89
C LYS A 607 -14.88 -36.05 12.98
N ASN A 608 -13.90 -35.99 12.07
CA ASN A 608 -13.59 -36.99 11.04
C ASN A 608 -14.81 -37.45 10.21
N LYS A 609 -15.71 -36.54 9.80
CA LYS A 609 -16.88 -36.86 8.96
C LYS A 609 -16.89 -36.15 7.61
N ILE A 610 -16.15 -35.06 7.44
CA ILE A 610 -16.25 -34.21 6.26
C ILE A 610 -15.21 -34.60 5.21
N THR A 611 -15.63 -34.81 3.97
CA THR A 611 -14.71 -35.13 2.86
C THR A 611 -14.04 -33.87 2.31
N ASN A 612 -14.84 -32.83 2.07
CA ASN A 612 -14.37 -31.58 1.46
C ASN A 612 -15.00 -30.36 2.14
N MET A 613 -14.22 -29.29 2.24
CA MET A 613 -14.71 -27.98 2.65
C MET A 613 -14.41 -26.95 1.58
N VAL A 614 -15.38 -26.09 1.27
CA VAL A 614 -15.18 -24.98 0.33
C VAL A 614 -15.76 -23.71 0.91
N THR A 615 -14.96 -22.65 0.96
CA THR A 615 -15.42 -21.40 1.57
C THR A 615 -14.73 -20.16 1.00
N SER A 616 -15.31 -19.01 1.30
CA SER A 616 -14.66 -17.71 1.29
C SER A 616 -14.98 -17.04 2.63
N PRO A 617 -14.04 -16.98 3.60
CA PRO A 617 -14.30 -16.48 4.93
C PRO A 617 -14.69 -14.98 4.92
N PRO A 618 -15.25 -14.46 6.02
CA PRO A 618 -15.25 -13.02 6.25
C PRO A 618 -13.80 -12.49 6.25
N TYR A 619 -13.47 -11.52 5.38
CA TYR A 619 -12.13 -10.92 5.37
C TYR A 619 -12.00 -9.92 6.52
N TYR A 620 -10.77 -9.63 6.94
CA TYR A 620 -10.50 -8.71 8.07
C TYR A 620 -11.18 -7.32 7.92
N ASN A 621 -11.30 -6.81 6.70
CA ASN A 621 -11.93 -5.52 6.40
C ASN A 621 -13.44 -5.59 6.12
N ALA A 622 -14.10 -6.73 6.36
CA ALA A 622 -15.52 -6.94 6.06
C ALA A 622 -16.46 -6.30 7.10
N ARG A 623 -16.47 -4.96 7.14
CA ARG A 623 -17.12 -4.14 8.18
C ARG A 623 -18.64 -4.27 8.27
N GLU A 624 -19.30 -4.75 7.22
CA GLU A 624 -20.76 -4.84 7.16
C GLU A 624 -21.35 -5.96 8.02
N TYR A 625 -20.58 -7.02 8.28
CA TYR A 625 -21.06 -8.21 8.99
C TYR A 625 -20.06 -8.76 10.02
N SER A 626 -18.83 -8.22 10.07
CA SER A 626 -17.82 -8.63 11.05
C SER A 626 -16.88 -7.47 11.40
N LYS A 627 -16.51 -7.34 12.68
CA LYS A 627 -15.59 -6.27 13.11
C LYS A 627 -14.60 -6.79 14.15
N TRP A 628 -13.35 -6.91 13.73
CA TRP A 628 -12.22 -7.12 14.61
C TRP A 628 -11.52 -5.81 14.93
N ASP A 629 -11.08 -5.65 16.18
CA ASP A 629 -10.36 -4.46 16.64
C ASP A 629 -8.97 -4.34 15.97
N ASN A 630 -8.29 -5.47 15.76
CA ASN A 630 -6.98 -5.53 15.14
C ASN A 630 -6.75 -6.88 14.41
N LEU A 631 -5.70 -6.93 13.59
CA LEU A 631 -5.36 -8.12 12.80
C LEU A 631 -5.08 -9.36 13.67
N PHE A 632 -4.51 -9.20 14.87
CA PHE A 632 -4.22 -10.34 15.75
C PHE A 632 -5.49 -11.09 16.17
N ASN A 633 -6.53 -10.34 16.55
CA ASN A 633 -7.81 -10.93 16.95
C ASN A 633 -8.45 -11.71 15.79
N TYR A 634 -8.45 -11.12 14.59
CA TYR A 634 -8.94 -11.79 13.38
C TYR A 634 -8.19 -13.09 13.08
N LEU A 635 -6.85 -13.03 13.04
CA LEU A 635 -6.04 -14.20 12.76
C LEU A 635 -6.25 -15.30 13.80
N ASN A 636 -6.46 -14.95 15.07
CA ASN A 636 -6.74 -15.93 16.12
C ASN A 636 -8.10 -16.61 15.95
N ASP A 637 -9.15 -15.84 15.64
CA ASP A 637 -10.50 -16.39 15.43
C ASP A 637 -10.51 -17.38 14.27
N ILE A 638 -9.95 -16.96 13.13
CA ILE A 638 -9.84 -17.80 11.95
C ILE A 638 -8.96 -19.03 12.23
N TYR A 639 -7.81 -18.88 12.91
CA TYR A 639 -6.95 -20.00 13.30
C TYR A 639 -7.69 -21.06 14.13
N ASN A 640 -8.51 -20.64 15.10
CA ASN A 640 -9.28 -21.56 15.94
C ASN A 640 -10.38 -22.28 15.17
N ILE A 641 -11.04 -21.61 14.21
CA ILE A 641 -12.00 -22.26 13.31
C ILE A 641 -11.29 -23.27 12.41
N ILE A 642 -10.11 -22.94 11.89
CA ILE A 642 -9.30 -23.85 11.06
C ILE A 642 -8.87 -25.09 11.85
N LEU A 643 -8.52 -24.96 13.14
CA LEU A 643 -8.24 -26.12 13.99
C LEU A 643 -9.44 -27.07 14.09
N LYS A 644 -10.65 -26.54 14.29
CA LYS A 644 -11.88 -27.36 14.32
C LYS A 644 -12.23 -27.93 12.94
N ALA A 645 -11.95 -27.20 11.87
CA ALA A 645 -12.09 -27.68 10.49
C ALA A 645 -11.13 -28.84 10.18
N HIS A 646 -9.88 -28.75 10.65
CA HIS A 646 -8.91 -29.83 10.57
C HIS A 646 -9.42 -31.10 11.25
N ASP A 647 -9.96 -30.97 12.46
CA ASP A 647 -10.52 -32.12 13.20
C ASP A 647 -11.76 -32.71 12.52
N ALA A 648 -12.57 -31.88 11.86
CA ALA A 648 -13.77 -32.31 11.16
C ALA A 648 -13.51 -33.04 9.84
N LEU A 649 -12.45 -32.68 9.11
CA LEU A 649 -12.08 -33.34 7.85
C LEU A 649 -11.60 -34.79 8.08
N ILE A 650 -11.91 -35.67 7.13
CA ILE A 650 -11.29 -37.00 7.04
C ILE A 650 -9.85 -36.90 6.51
N LYS A 651 -9.05 -37.93 6.75
CA LYS A 651 -7.69 -38.03 6.18
C LYS A 651 -7.74 -37.95 4.66
N GLY A 652 -6.82 -37.18 4.07
CA GLY A 652 -6.82 -36.90 2.62
C GLY A 652 -7.88 -35.91 2.14
N GLY A 653 -8.80 -35.48 3.02
CA GLY A 653 -9.81 -34.48 2.72
C GLY A 653 -9.20 -33.09 2.45
N VAL A 654 -9.89 -32.31 1.63
CA VAL A 654 -9.42 -31.01 1.15
C VAL A 654 -10.27 -29.88 1.72
N PHE A 655 -9.60 -28.82 2.20
CA PHE A 655 -10.18 -27.52 2.46
C PHE A 655 -9.76 -26.55 1.35
N PHE A 656 -10.69 -26.25 0.45
CA PHE A 656 -10.55 -25.27 -0.61
C PHE A 656 -10.94 -23.87 -0.11
N TYR A 657 -9.97 -22.96 -0.01
CA TYR A 657 -10.11 -21.71 0.74
C TYR A 657 -9.84 -20.48 -0.13
N ASN A 658 -10.90 -19.72 -0.46
CA ASN A 658 -10.78 -18.51 -1.26
C ASN A 658 -10.47 -17.27 -0.39
N ILE A 659 -9.36 -16.59 -0.62
CA ILE A 659 -9.03 -15.33 0.06
C ILE A 659 -8.28 -14.33 -0.83
N GLY A 660 -8.58 -13.05 -0.68
CA GLY A 660 -7.86 -11.97 -1.35
C GLY A 660 -7.00 -11.17 -0.39
N ASP A 661 -5.88 -10.65 -0.89
CA ASP A 661 -5.18 -9.57 -0.22
C ASP A 661 -6.03 -8.30 -0.22
N ILE A 662 -5.99 -7.56 0.87
CA ILE A 662 -6.85 -6.39 1.10
C ILE A 662 -6.02 -5.13 1.30
N PHE A 663 -6.65 -3.97 1.07
CA PHE A 663 -6.08 -2.69 1.48
C PHE A 663 -6.85 -2.19 2.72
N ASP A 664 -6.21 -2.20 3.88
CA ASP A 664 -6.75 -1.72 5.15
C ASP A 664 -5.59 -1.43 6.11
N ASN A 665 -5.90 -0.99 7.33
CA ASN A 665 -4.96 -0.85 8.42
C ASN A 665 -5.01 -2.07 9.35
N GLU A 666 -3.86 -2.70 9.60
CA GLU A 666 -3.73 -3.84 10.52
C GLU A 666 -4.17 -3.52 11.96
N ASN A 667 -4.18 -2.23 12.35
CA ASN A 667 -4.46 -1.73 13.70
C ASN A 667 -3.58 -2.33 14.80
N ILE A 668 -2.39 -2.84 14.44
CA ILE A 668 -1.39 -3.38 15.38
C ILE A 668 -0.25 -2.40 15.70
N ILE A 669 -0.14 -1.30 14.95
CA ILE A 669 0.77 -0.17 15.22
C ILE A 669 -0.04 1.12 15.39
N VAL A 670 -0.93 1.44 14.46
CA VAL A 670 -1.69 2.69 14.51
C VAL A 670 -3.15 2.37 14.21
N LYS A 671 -4.10 3.01 14.89
CA LYS A 671 -5.55 2.82 14.65
C LYS A 671 -6.17 3.82 13.66
N SER A 672 -5.38 4.78 13.16
CA SER A 672 -5.84 5.83 12.22
C SER A 672 -5.61 5.45 10.76
N LYS A 673 -6.24 6.15 9.81
CA LYS A 673 -6.10 5.87 8.36
C LYS A 673 -4.66 5.92 7.80
N MET A 674 -3.74 6.54 8.52
CA MET A 674 -2.32 6.57 8.17
C MET A 674 -1.67 5.17 8.04
N GLY A 675 -2.19 4.17 8.76
CA GLY A 675 -1.66 2.80 8.72
C GLY A 675 -2.18 1.94 7.57
N GLU A 676 -3.01 2.49 6.68
CA GLU A 676 -3.55 1.74 5.55
C GLU A 676 -2.43 1.32 4.58
N LYS A 677 -2.39 0.02 4.28
CA LYS A 677 -1.46 -0.62 3.34
C LYS A 677 -2.09 -1.87 2.74
N ARG A 678 -1.41 -2.52 1.80
CA ARG A 678 -1.79 -3.87 1.38
C ARG A 678 -1.45 -4.84 2.51
N ILE A 679 -2.43 -5.61 2.97
CA ILE A 679 -2.28 -6.66 3.97
C ILE A 679 -2.28 -8.00 3.21
N PRO A 680 -1.17 -8.78 3.27
CA PRO A 680 -1.05 -10.05 2.56
C PRO A 680 -1.82 -11.16 3.31
N LEU A 681 -3.16 -11.11 3.26
CA LEU A 681 -3.99 -12.11 3.94
C LEU A 681 -3.74 -13.53 3.41
N GLY A 682 -3.37 -13.67 2.14
CA GLY A 682 -2.95 -14.97 1.59
C GLY A 682 -1.74 -15.53 2.34
N ALA A 683 -0.72 -14.70 2.60
CA ALA A 683 0.47 -15.11 3.35
C ALA A 683 0.13 -15.57 4.78
N TYR A 684 -0.71 -14.80 5.50
CA TYR A 684 -1.13 -15.18 6.85
C TYR A 684 -2.00 -16.43 6.87
N THR A 685 -2.84 -16.64 5.84
CA THR A 685 -3.71 -17.82 5.72
C THR A 685 -2.88 -19.10 5.61
N ILE A 686 -1.89 -19.13 4.71
CA ILE A 686 -0.99 -20.28 4.57
C ILE A 686 -0.35 -20.64 5.91
N LEU A 687 0.17 -19.64 6.62
CA LEU A 687 0.79 -19.83 7.93
C LEU A 687 -0.17 -20.46 8.94
N ILE A 688 -1.37 -19.92 9.12
CA ILE A 688 -2.31 -20.41 10.14
C ILE A 688 -2.84 -21.82 9.80
N PHE A 689 -3.00 -22.15 8.51
CA PHE A 689 -3.36 -23.49 8.06
C PHE A 689 -2.25 -24.51 8.32
N GLU A 690 -1.00 -24.21 7.98
CA GLU A 690 0.13 -25.10 8.29
C GLU A 690 0.30 -25.30 9.80
N LYS A 691 0.10 -24.24 10.60
CA LYS A 691 0.16 -24.34 12.07
C LYS A 691 -1.01 -25.14 12.66
N ALA A 692 -2.13 -25.22 11.95
CA ALA A 692 -3.26 -26.06 12.32
C ALA A 692 -3.09 -27.53 11.90
N GLY A 693 -2.09 -27.86 11.08
CA GLY A 693 -1.76 -29.23 10.66
C GLY A 693 -2.01 -29.54 9.18
N PHE A 694 -2.49 -28.57 8.39
CA PHE A 694 -2.74 -28.77 6.97
C PHE A 694 -1.44 -28.74 6.13
N GLU A 695 -1.45 -29.50 5.04
CA GLU A 695 -0.46 -29.44 3.96
C GLU A 695 -1.01 -28.59 2.80
N LEU A 696 -0.28 -27.56 2.37
CA LEU A 696 -0.65 -26.79 1.18
C LEU A 696 -0.17 -27.52 -0.08
N LEU A 697 -1.10 -27.88 -0.98
CA LEU A 697 -0.75 -28.54 -2.24
C LEU A 697 -0.42 -27.53 -3.35
N ASP A 698 -1.29 -26.55 -3.58
CA ASP A 698 -1.05 -25.42 -4.50
C ASP A 698 -2.06 -24.29 -4.20
N ASP A 699 -1.88 -23.16 -4.87
CA ASP A 699 -2.85 -22.07 -4.94
C ASP A 699 -3.37 -21.92 -6.38
N ILE A 700 -4.67 -22.05 -6.55
CA ILE A 700 -5.32 -21.80 -7.83
C ILE A 700 -5.66 -20.31 -7.91
N ILE A 701 -5.00 -19.61 -8.81
CA ILE A 701 -5.20 -18.18 -9.02
C ILE A 701 -6.54 -17.96 -9.72
N TRP A 702 -7.51 -17.41 -8.99
CA TRP A 702 -8.74 -16.91 -9.59
C TRP A 702 -8.46 -15.59 -10.31
N TYR A 703 -8.25 -15.66 -11.61
CA TYR A 703 -8.06 -14.47 -12.44
C TYR A 703 -9.42 -13.82 -12.77
N LYS A 704 -9.73 -12.71 -12.08
CA LYS A 704 -10.97 -11.94 -12.24
C LYS A 704 -11.00 -11.08 -13.51
N GLY A 705 -9.87 -10.99 -14.22
CA GLY A 705 -9.69 -9.99 -15.27
C GLY A 705 -9.49 -8.59 -14.69
N GLU A 706 -9.67 -7.57 -15.52
CA GLU A 706 -9.51 -6.18 -15.10
C GLU A 706 -10.78 -5.69 -14.42
N PRO A 707 -10.73 -5.32 -13.12
CA PRO A 707 -11.91 -4.76 -12.47
C PRO A 707 -12.27 -3.43 -13.12
N GLN A 708 -13.57 -3.12 -13.22
CA GLN A 708 -14.09 -1.84 -13.73
C GLN A 708 -13.72 -0.63 -12.85
N SER A 709 -12.89 -0.82 -11.84
CA SER A 709 -12.46 0.23 -10.92
C SER A 709 -11.31 1.05 -11.51
N ASN A 710 -11.36 2.37 -11.33
CA ASN A 710 -10.28 3.31 -11.64
C ASN A 710 -9.03 3.14 -10.73
N ARG A 711 -8.71 1.92 -10.26
CA ARG A 711 -7.56 1.64 -9.38
C ARG A 711 -6.21 1.69 -10.11
N HIS A 712 -6.22 1.71 -11.44
CA HIS A 712 -5.07 2.08 -12.26
C HIS A 712 -4.80 3.59 -12.13
N LYS A 713 -4.23 4.03 -11.02
CA LYS A 713 -3.86 5.44 -10.81
C LYS A 713 -2.34 5.59 -10.80
N ASN A 714 -1.72 5.38 -11.95
CA ASN A 714 -0.52 6.16 -12.24
C ASN A 714 -0.86 7.67 -12.38
N ASP A 715 -2.15 8.01 -12.43
CA ASP A 715 -2.68 9.37 -12.51
C ASP A 715 -2.10 10.14 -13.70
N GLY A 716 -1.94 9.44 -14.83
CA GLY A 716 -1.33 9.99 -16.04
C GLY A 716 0.17 10.23 -15.90
N MET A 717 0.84 9.63 -14.92
CA MET A 717 2.30 9.71 -14.77
C MET A 717 2.97 8.50 -15.40
N TYR A 718 3.99 8.77 -16.21
CA TYR A 718 4.78 7.78 -16.92
C TYR A 718 6.21 7.71 -16.37
N THR A 719 6.37 7.79 -15.05
CA THR A 719 7.69 7.89 -14.39
C THR A 719 7.77 6.92 -13.19
N PRO A 720 8.98 6.63 -12.66
CA PRO A 720 9.17 5.63 -11.61
C PRO A 720 8.31 5.91 -10.37
N TYR A 721 7.93 4.85 -9.64
CA TYR A 721 7.16 4.85 -8.39
C TYR A 721 5.71 5.36 -8.47
N TYR A 722 5.22 5.73 -9.66
CA TYR A 722 3.80 6.00 -9.90
C TYR A 722 3.00 4.77 -10.37
N GLN A 723 3.67 3.74 -10.90
CA GLN A 723 2.99 2.57 -11.44
C GLN A 723 2.57 1.64 -10.32
N ARG A 724 1.29 1.28 -10.28
CA ARG A 724 0.72 0.27 -9.39
C ARG A 724 -0.16 -0.65 -10.23
N PRO A 725 0.06 -1.97 -10.20
CA PRO A 725 -0.82 -2.87 -10.91
C PRO A 725 -2.21 -2.85 -10.24
N THR A 726 -3.21 -3.23 -11.00
CA THR A 726 -4.53 -3.47 -10.44
C THR A 726 -4.62 -4.87 -9.90
N ASN A 727 -5.26 -5.00 -8.74
CA ASN A 727 -5.58 -6.29 -8.13
C ASN A 727 -6.59 -7.05 -9.01
N CYS A 728 -6.10 -8.09 -9.70
CA CYS A 728 -6.85 -8.88 -10.67
C CYS A 728 -7.08 -10.32 -10.23
N TYR A 729 -6.62 -10.74 -9.04
CA TYR A 729 -6.78 -12.11 -8.58
C TYR A 729 -7.18 -12.25 -7.12
N GLU A 730 -7.66 -13.44 -6.78
CA GLU A 730 -7.79 -13.96 -5.42
C GLU A 730 -7.13 -15.34 -5.36
N HIS A 731 -6.70 -15.72 -4.16
CA HIS A 731 -6.11 -17.02 -3.89
C HIS A 731 -7.25 -18.04 -3.70
N MET A 732 -7.13 -19.23 -4.29
CA MET A 732 -7.97 -20.38 -3.98
C MET A 732 -7.05 -21.53 -3.56
N PHE A 733 -6.70 -21.55 -2.28
CA PHE A 733 -5.74 -22.51 -1.74
C PHE A 733 -6.34 -23.91 -1.64
N ILE A 734 -5.53 -24.91 -1.97
CA ILE A 734 -5.83 -26.33 -1.77
C ILE A 734 -5.07 -26.80 -0.53
N PHE A 735 -5.72 -26.73 0.62
CA PHE A 735 -5.18 -27.30 1.86
C PHE A 735 -5.69 -28.73 2.05
N LYS A 736 -4.79 -29.65 2.41
CA LYS A 736 -5.10 -31.07 2.57
C LYS A 736 -4.79 -31.51 3.99
N LYS A 737 -5.69 -32.28 4.60
CA LYS A 737 -5.43 -32.99 5.85
C LYS A 737 -4.43 -34.14 5.61
N GLU A 738 -3.74 -34.63 6.63
CA GLU A 738 -2.78 -35.72 6.46
C GLU A 738 -3.39 -36.95 5.76
N GLY A 739 -2.60 -37.60 4.89
CA GLY A 739 -3.03 -38.71 4.04
C GLY A 739 -2.89 -38.41 2.55
N ASP A 740 -3.24 -39.40 1.73
CA ASP A 740 -3.31 -39.24 0.27
C ASP A 740 -4.54 -38.43 -0.11
N VAL A 741 -4.37 -37.46 -1.01
CA VAL A 741 -5.47 -36.57 -1.41
C VAL A 741 -6.58 -37.37 -2.09
N ILE A 742 -7.83 -37.11 -1.68
CA ILE A 742 -9.01 -37.69 -2.32
C ILE A 742 -9.22 -36.99 -3.65
N ILE A 743 -9.24 -37.75 -4.74
CA ILE A 743 -9.50 -37.27 -6.09
C ILE A 743 -10.75 -37.97 -6.64
N ASN A 744 -11.54 -37.24 -7.42
CA ASN A 744 -12.70 -37.78 -8.10
C ASN A 744 -12.30 -38.93 -9.03
N LYS A 745 -12.98 -40.06 -8.91
CA LYS A 745 -12.76 -41.25 -9.76
C LYS A 745 -13.16 -40.99 -11.21
N ASP A 746 -14.14 -40.12 -11.43
CA ASP A 746 -14.51 -39.66 -12.77
C ASP A 746 -13.61 -38.49 -13.19
N LYS A 747 -12.65 -38.78 -14.07
CA LYS A 747 -11.66 -37.79 -14.53
C LYS A 747 -12.26 -36.74 -15.47
N ASP A 748 -13.40 -37.03 -16.09
CA ASP A 748 -14.08 -36.13 -17.03
C ASP A 748 -14.87 -35.04 -16.29
N GLU A 749 -15.28 -35.32 -15.04
CA GLU A 749 -15.86 -34.31 -14.15
C GLU A 749 -14.84 -33.25 -13.70
N ILE A 750 -13.56 -33.61 -13.53
CA ILE A 750 -12.51 -32.73 -12.96
C ILE A 750 -12.36 -31.43 -13.76
N LYS A 751 -12.71 -30.29 -13.16
CA LYS A 751 -12.64 -28.97 -13.80
C LYS A 751 -11.33 -28.22 -13.61
N ILE A 752 -10.53 -28.54 -12.57
CA ILE A 752 -9.24 -27.89 -12.35
C ILE A 752 -8.18 -28.53 -13.27
N LYS A 753 -7.79 -27.82 -14.33
CA LYS A 753 -6.73 -28.27 -15.27
C LYS A 753 -5.46 -27.42 -15.19
N SER A 754 -5.53 -26.22 -14.62
CA SER A 754 -4.42 -25.28 -14.45
C SER A 754 -4.56 -24.54 -13.13
N ASN A 755 -3.44 -24.08 -12.57
CA ASN A 755 -3.39 -23.21 -11.41
C ASN A 755 -3.60 -21.71 -11.72
N ILE A 756 -3.95 -21.36 -12.96
CA ILE A 756 -4.55 -20.06 -13.29
C ILE A 756 -5.90 -20.31 -13.96
N ILE A 757 -7.00 -19.85 -13.34
CA ILE A 757 -8.34 -20.02 -13.88
C ILE A 757 -9.05 -18.67 -13.98
N LYS A 758 -9.50 -18.33 -15.18
CA LYS A 758 -10.23 -17.08 -15.46
C LYS A 758 -11.73 -17.31 -15.46
N PHE A 759 -12.45 -16.63 -14.57
CA PHE A 759 -13.90 -16.52 -14.61
C PHE A 759 -14.37 -15.23 -13.93
N ALA A 760 -15.54 -14.75 -14.31
CA ALA A 760 -16.06 -13.47 -13.83
C ALA A 760 -16.54 -13.54 -12.37
N PRO A 761 -16.38 -12.44 -11.59
CA PRO A 761 -17.01 -12.32 -10.27
C PRO A 761 -18.54 -12.17 -10.37
N VAL A 762 -19.24 -12.39 -9.25
CA VAL A 762 -20.67 -12.14 -9.16
C VAL A 762 -20.93 -10.63 -9.26
N VAL A 763 -21.69 -10.20 -10.26
CA VAL A 763 -22.05 -8.78 -10.47
C VAL A 763 -23.22 -8.40 -9.56
N LYS A 764 -22.94 -7.76 -8.42
CA LYS A 764 -23.91 -7.50 -7.35
C LYS A 764 -24.87 -6.34 -7.61
N ILE A 765 -24.41 -5.32 -8.32
CA ILE A 765 -25.13 -4.06 -8.54
C ILE A 765 -25.62 -4.05 -9.99
N GLY A 766 -26.94 -4.11 -10.18
CA GLY A 766 -27.56 -3.89 -11.49
C GLY A 766 -27.53 -2.41 -11.90
N LYS A 767 -27.98 -2.11 -13.13
CA LYS A 767 -28.37 -0.73 -13.48
C LYS A 767 -29.41 -0.26 -12.46
N GLY A 768 -29.09 0.73 -11.62
CA GLY A 768 -29.98 1.29 -10.60
C GLY A 768 -29.43 1.29 -9.15
N GLY A 769 -28.32 0.61 -8.84
CA GLY A 769 -27.72 0.65 -7.50
C GLY A 769 -28.28 -0.37 -6.49
N GLU A 770 -29.30 -1.15 -6.86
CA GLU A 770 -29.91 -2.16 -5.99
C GLU A 770 -29.10 -3.46 -5.95
N ASN A 771 -28.95 -4.04 -4.74
CA ASN A 771 -28.33 -5.35 -4.54
C ASN A 771 -29.31 -6.45 -4.95
N ARG A 772 -29.07 -7.07 -6.11
CA ARG A 772 -29.96 -8.09 -6.69
C ARG A 772 -29.97 -9.42 -5.94
N TYR A 773 -29.05 -9.65 -5.00
CA TYR A 773 -28.79 -10.97 -4.42
C TYR A 773 -29.04 -11.09 -2.92
N GLY A 774 -29.40 -9.98 -2.24
CA GLY A 774 -29.70 -9.96 -0.80
C GLY A 774 -28.52 -10.28 0.13
N HIS A 775 -27.33 -10.56 -0.41
CA HIS A 775 -26.10 -10.82 0.33
C HIS A 775 -25.00 -9.89 -0.18
N THR A 776 -24.20 -9.37 0.75
CA THR A 776 -23.18 -8.36 0.46
C THR A 776 -21.92 -8.90 -0.24
N ALA A 777 -21.65 -10.22 -0.21
CA ALA A 777 -20.42 -10.84 -0.67
C ALA A 777 -20.51 -12.32 -1.12
N PRO A 778 -21.49 -12.75 -1.94
CA PRO A 778 -21.46 -14.10 -2.50
C PRO A 778 -20.30 -14.29 -3.48
N PHE A 779 -19.62 -15.44 -3.42
CA PHE A 779 -18.65 -15.87 -4.42
C PHE A 779 -19.31 -16.66 -5.56
N PRO A 780 -18.68 -16.75 -6.76
CA PRO A 780 -19.26 -17.45 -7.91
C PRO A 780 -19.43 -18.95 -7.67
N LYS A 781 -20.51 -19.56 -8.22
CA LYS A 781 -20.75 -21.02 -8.22
C LYS A 781 -19.56 -21.84 -8.78
N MET A 782 -18.72 -21.23 -9.61
CA MET A 782 -17.52 -21.86 -10.16
C MET A 782 -16.50 -22.25 -9.09
N ILE A 783 -16.29 -21.43 -8.05
CA ILE A 783 -15.31 -21.71 -6.98
C ILE A 783 -15.59 -23.07 -6.28
N PRO A 784 -16.81 -23.32 -5.75
CA PRO A 784 -17.10 -24.61 -5.12
C PRO A 784 -17.13 -25.73 -6.15
N LEU A 785 -17.61 -25.49 -7.38
CA LEU A 785 -17.62 -26.51 -8.44
C LEU A 785 -16.20 -27.02 -8.75
N LEU A 786 -15.20 -26.14 -8.81
CA LEU A 786 -13.80 -26.52 -9.04
C LEU A 786 -13.32 -27.53 -7.99
N SER A 787 -13.56 -27.24 -6.71
CA SER A 787 -13.18 -28.15 -5.62
C SER A 787 -14.00 -29.45 -5.62
N ILE A 788 -15.33 -29.34 -5.67
CA ILE A 788 -16.24 -30.49 -5.56
C ILE A 788 -15.99 -31.48 -6.69
N SER A 789 -15.90 -31.01 -7.94
CA SER A 789 -15.63 -31.87 -9.09
C SER A 789 -14.26 -32.55 -9.05
N THR A 790 -13.31 -32.02 -8.29
CA THR A 790 -11.92 -32.50 -8.26
C THR A 790 -11.64 -33.39 -7.04
N PHE A 791 -12.12 -32.99 -5.87
CA PHE A 791 -11.72 -33.56 -4.57
C PHE A 791 -12.85 -34.30 -3.85
N THR A 792 -13.92 -34.67 -4.57
CA THR A 792 -15.02 -35.46 -4.02
C THR A 792 -15.57 -36.44 -5.05
N ASN A 793 -16.15 -37.53 -4.58
CA ASN A 793 -16.97 -38.48 -5.33
C ASN A 793 -18.46 -38.27 -5.00
N GLN A 794 -19.34 -38.92 -5.76
CA GLN A 794 -20.77 -38.94 -5.47
C GLN A 794 -21.05 -39.43 -4.04
N GLY A 795 -21.99 -38.78 -3.34
CA GLY A 795 -22.37 -39.11 -1.96
C GLY A 795 -21.41 -38.60 -0.86
N ASP A 796 -20.24 -38.04 -1.21
CA ASP A 796 -19.33 -37.44 -0.24
C ASP A 796 -19.95 -36.23 0.47
N ILE A 797 -19.44 -35.91 1.66
CA ILE A 797 -19.93 -34.80 2.49
C ILE A 797 -19.10 -33.54 2.23
N VAL A 798 -19.77 -32.49 1.76
CA VAL A 798 -19.20 -31.15 1.52
C VAL A 798 -19.76 -30.16 2.55
N LEU A 799 -18.87 -29.41 3.19
CA LEU A 799 -19.23 -28.41 4.20
C LEU A 799 -18.69 -27.02 3.86
N ASP A 800 -19.49 -25.99 4.12
CA ASP A 800 -19.04 -24.59 4.14
C ASP A 800 -19.16 -24.00 5.55
N PRO A 801 -18.04 -23.68 6.24
CA PRO A 801 -18.08 -23.11 7.57
C PRO A 801 -18.52 -21.64 7.60
N PHE A 802 -18.60 -20.95 6.46
CA PHE A 802 -19.03 -19.55 6.33
C PHE A 802 -20.02 -19.42 5.17
N SER A 803 -21.14 -20.13 5.30
CA SER A 803 -22.02 -20.46 4.18
C SER A 803 -22.70 -19.26 3.52
N GLY A 804 -22.93 -18.17 4.26
CA GLY A 804 -23.61 -17.00 3.74
C GLY A 804 -24.94 -17.36 3.11
N SER A 805 -25.10 -17.06 1.81
CA SER A 805 -26.31 -17.39 1.06
C SER A 805 -26.33 -18.81 0.45
N GLY A 806 -25.45 -19.72 0.90
CA GLY A 806 -25.52 -21.14 0.55
C GLY A 806 -24.87 -21.57 -0.76
N THR A 807 -23.96 -20.78 -1.35
CA THR A 807 -23.40 -21.11 -2.68
C THR A 807 -22.76 -22.50 -2.72
N THR A 808 -21.88 -22.82 -1.76
CA THR A 808 -21.23 -24.13 -1.69
C THR A 808 -22.22 -25.27 -1.48
N PRO A 809 -23.08 -25.27 -0.44
CA PRO A 809 -23.98 -26.40 -0.22
C PRO A 809 -24.98 -26.60 -1.38
N ILE A 810 -25.46 -25.54 -2.02
CA ILE A 810 -26.31 -25.65 -3.22
C ILE A 810 -25.55 -26.35 -4.36
N VAL A 811 -24.32 -25.92 -4.66
CA VAL A 811 -23.51 -26.53 -5.72
C VAL A 811 -23.17 -27.99 -5.40
N ALA A 812 -22.88 -28.31 -4.14
CA ALA A 812 -22.65 -29.68 -3.71
C ALA A 812 -23.87 -30.58 -3.94
N SER A 813 -25.06 -30.15 -3.50
CA SER A 813 -26.30 -30.91 -3.69
C SER A 813 -26.66 -31.11 -5.16
N ILE A 814 -26.51 -30.09 -6.00
CA ILE A 814 -26.73 -30.21 -7.46
C ILE A 814 -25.82 -31.28 -8.08
N ASN A 815 -24.60 -31.42 -7.56
CA ASN A 815 -23.63 -32.41 -8.04
C ASN A 815 -23.72 -33.75 -7.28
N GLY A 816 -24.81 -34.03 -6.55
CA GLY A 816 -25.05 -35.31 -5.89
C GLY A 816 -24.17 -35.58 -4.66
N ARG A 817 -23.66 -34.53 -4.02
CA ARG A 817 -22.95 -34.61 -2.73
C ARG A 817 -23.89 -34.25 -1.58
N LYS A 818 -23.63 -34.79 -0.40
CA LYS A 818 -24.30 -34.40 0.84
C LYS A 818 -23.76 -33.03 1.27
N ALA A 819 -24.64 -32.07 1.56
CA ALA A 819 -24.25 -30.68 1.70
C ALA A 819 -24.60 -30.09 3.07
N ILE A 820 -23.61 -29.43 3.70
CA ILE A 820 -23.76 -28.71 4.96
C ILE A 820 -23.27 -27.26 4.81
N GLY A 821 -24.05 -26.30 5.28
CA GLY A 821 -23.61 -24.91 5.46
C GLY A 821 -23.75 -24.45 6.90
N ILE A 822 -22.74 -23.77 7.44
CA ILE A 822 -22.80 -23.11 8.75
C ILE A 822 -22.84 -21.60 8.53
N GLU A 823 -23.80 -20.91 9.14
CA GLU A 823 -23.95 -19.46 9.03
C GLU A 823 -24.38 -18.85 10.36
N ILE A 824 -23.68 -17.80 10.81
CA ILE A 824 -23.99 -17.15 12.09
C ILE A 824 -25.21 -16.22 11.97
N ASN A 825 -25.42 -15.61 10.80
CA ASN A 825 -26.54 -14.71 10.53
C ASN A 825 -27.76 -15.50 10.03
N LYS A 826 -28.79 -15.55 10.88
CA LYS A 826 -30.05 -16.25 10.58
C LYS A 826 -30.74 -15.79 9.29
N GLU A 827 -30.64 -14.52 8.91
CA GLU A 827 -31.24 -14.01 7.67
C GLU A 827 -30.53 -14.57 6.43
N TYR A 828 -29.21 -14.66 6.44
CA TYR A 828 -28.44 -15.30 5.37
C TYR A 828 -28.70 -16.81 5.30
N ALA A 829 -28.84 -17.47 6.44
CA ALA A 829 -29.23 -18.87 6.49
C ALA A 829 -30.62 -19.12 5.87
N LEU A 830 -31.61 -18.27 6.18
CA LEU A 830 -32.94 -18.32 5.56
C LEU A 830 -32.89 -18.04 4.04
N LEU A 831 -32.05 -17.10 3.61
CA LEU A 831 -31.82 -16.82 2.19
C LEU A 831 -31.23 -18.03 1.46
N SER A 832 -30.32 -18.77 2.10
CA SER A 832 -29.76 -20.03 1.58
C SER A 832 -30.85 -21.07 1.33
N ILE A 833 -31.76 -21.28 2.29
CA ILE A 833 -32.91 -22.19 2.14
C ILE A 833 -33.81 -21.76 0.98
N LYS A 834 -34.10 -20.45 0.86
CA LYS A 834 -34.90 -19.93 -0.26
C LYS A 834 -34.25 -20.26 -1.61
N LYS A 835 -32.95 -19.97 -1.76
CA LYS A 835 -32.21 -20.27 -3.00
C LYS A 835 -32.15 -21.76 -3.31
N ALA A 836 -32.02 -22.61 -2.28
CA ALA A 836 -32.07 -24.05 -2.46
C ALA A 836 -33.42 -24.51 -3.04
N LYS A 837 -34.54 -23.97 -2.51
CA LYS A 837 -35.88 -24.25 -3.04
C LYS A 837 -36.05 -23.77 -4.49
N ASP A 838 -35.52 -22.59 -4.83
CA ASP A 838 -35.56 -22.06 -6.19
C ASP A 838 -34.81 -22.97 -7.20
N GLU A 839 -33.84 -23.76 -6.72
CA GLU A 839 -33.10 -24.76 -7.50
C GLU A 839 -33.70 -26.19 -7.37
N ASN A 840 -34.93 -26.32 -6.83
CA ASN A 840 -35.64 -27.58 -6.57
C ASN A 840 -34.90 -28.56 -5.65
N LEU A 841 -34.14 -28.05 -4.67
CA LEU A 841 -33.45 -28.86 -3.66
C LEU A 841 -34.25 -28.95 -2.36
N ASP A 842 -34.26 -30.13 -1.75
CA ASP A 842 -34.80 -30.32 -0.39
C ASP A 842 -33.77 -29.87 0.63
N ALA A 843 -34.13 -28.87 1.44
CA ALA A 843 -33.24 -28.22 2.38
C ALA A 843 -33.86 -28.07 3.77
N GLU A 844 -33.07 -28.37 4.79
CA GLU A 844 -33.43 -28.31 6.21
C GLU A 844 -32.63 -27.19 6.91
N LEU A 845 -33.33 -26.38 7.71
CA LEU A 845 -32.72 -25.38 8.58
C LEU A 845 -32.66 -25.90 10.01
N ILE A 846 -31.49 -25.83 10.63
CA ILE A 846 -31.25 -26.24 12.02
C ILE A 846 -30.69 -25.03 12.77
N ASP A 847 -31.37 -24.57 13.82
CA ASP A 847 -30.94 -23.42 14.62
C ASP A 847 -30.34 -23.90 15.94
N LEU A 848 -29.07 -23.57 16.20
CA LEU A 848 -28.32 -23.99 17.39
C LEU A 848 -28.05 -22.85 18.38
N ASN A 849 -28.53 -21.65 18.07
CA ASN A 849 -28.30 -20.45 18.87
C ASN A 849 -29.26 -20.31 20.05
#